data_AF-A0A3G2RA88-F1
#
_entry.id   AF-A0A3G2RA88-F1
#
_cell.length_a   1.000
_cell.length_b   1.000
_cell.length_c   1.000
_cell.angle_alpha   90.00
_cell.angle_beta   90.00
_cell.angle_gamma   90.00
#
_symmetry.space_group_name_H-M   'P 1'
#
loop_
_entity.id
_entity.type
_entity.pdbx_description
1 polymer ?
#
loop_
_entity_poly.entity_id
_entity_poly.type
_entity_poly.pdbx_seq_one_letter_code
_entity_poly.pdbx_strand_id
1 'polypeptide(L)'
;MGDLFNETINKAKQQVERIEEVDVIIGIPFYNEDETLLKVVKNALDSRETRQSKRLVVCVGDPAGKQSLDRLRGEYKNSPLTAFVMPQGINGRGWSIRAIFELARIYEADVVLLEADLDSRDNRGLKPEWIDRLIKPILDEYDMAIAGFRRHPFEDMAGTMMVSPLISALYGIKFSDPLSGVFSITHDLVEDFCAEFDQCREHTGGYGINPWLVTTALRWGKRICEVHLGAKLSPVTFGKKNLVFKQMAGTLFECVKRDEDIWLKRKPAVRTPDIIGGENRELPLEVMCNYMDFEDSFKEGFFHYRNFMSGVLSHESIKMLEGIPEDVPGSMDFSAWAKMVYEFLLAYSFQRDMEKDDILESLTAVYDGVIAGFLKEMAALEKTVAGSGLDAGKVIAARARDIYDEHRQAFVDYRSGFIEKWVQKAEETRPVLTPLDYLEFIPGVPITLPKKLNGVDKREILTGNIFKKLQKKYENSFRNFLHMINIDSRAPSGEIGRNYANFMAQLEKTIDSLCPGDLYTEEGTMNMINKLFDIFPHKKITVVKWKILRKLLYEYPPRNLVIRLGFKNMRQLLDNMEVRDILTLAQFTEDKDYFDRIFHWLKDNLRPDSFEEVELYPLVVSRNKFPALSELREISDLNRLTGRIAIMNLGKGMGGDYPKLRYFTRIAKSIVEAEHFSDLWKTYARERKEVGRKFVNSILGHYGKAMFSAHHIFENWHHRQLTVKLKKLAACLAEENRAEDSGRIAAMAEGYGLSLVLEDGTFLPCSAWTWASYSFKGGEGIPTPLFLHIERDWFNHDLLEEIYKEMGYNPAEIMEQVFQLISQGRESSDLTVVLLGVKPPLEEIVIQEVENWPKAGMLKRFPHNPILNPIKEHWWENKFVLNTAALRVKDRVYLLYRAFGQDEVSRIGLAISDGYNIIERLDKPIFIPEREQERKGCEDPRVVVIDDEIFMLYTAYDGVVAQIAAASIPVKDFLNRDFDRWKRRGFAFPGLWDKDAFLFPEKIEGKYVIYHRIEPSIWIAYSDELIFPWPRDGHKIIMGPRSGLMWDSLKIGAGAQPIKTKYGWLLIYHGVDREMIYRLGVILVDLKDPGRLLYRSPNPILSPETECEIGKKGECWVPNVVFTCGAVPALDKEVLDDDDEILVYYGAADTNICLATGKVEDLIPEEVRRRVRQG
;
A
#
# COMPACT_ATOMS: atom_id res chain seq x y z
N MET A 1 21.48 10.54 6.00
CA MET A 1 21.09 11.87 5.42
C MET A 1 19.82 12.43 6.07
N GLY A 2 18.78 11.61 6.33
CA GLY A 2 17.52 12.07 6.93
C GLY A 2 17.65 12.78 8.29
N ASP A 3 18.42 12.23 9.22
CA ASP A 3 18.61 12.84 10.55
C ASP A 3 19.24 14.24 10.47
N LEU A 4 20.25 14.41 9.60
CA LEU A 4 20.93 15.69 9.39
C LEU A 4 20.01 16.76 8.78
N PHE A 5 19.11 16.36 7.88
CA PHE A 5 18.11 17.26 7.32
C PHE A 5 17.11 17.70 8.39
N ASN A 6 16.55 16.74 9.14
CA ASN A 6 15.60 17.02 10.22
C ASN A 6 16.19 17.93 11.31
N GLU A 7 17.44 17.71 11.70
CA GLU A 7 18.15 18.61 12.63
C GLU A 7 18.28 20.04 12.07
N THR A 8 18.57 20.17 10.77
CA THR A 8 18.72 21.48 10.11
C THR A 8 17.37 22.21 10.06
N ILE A 9 16.31 21.52 9.68
CA ILE A 9 14.94 22.06 9.66
C ILE A 9 14.48 22.43 11.08
N ASN A 10 14.75 21.60 12.09
CA ASN A 10 14.40 21.91 13.48
C ASN A 10 15.11 23.18 14.00
N LYS A 11 16.37 23.40 13.60
CA LYS A 11 17.09 24.65 13.92
C LYS A 11 16.50 25.85 13.20
N ALA A 12 16.12 25.70 11.92
CA ALA A 12 15.45 26.74 11.17
C ALA A 12 14.09 27.07 11.80
N LYS A 13 13.29 26.05 12.16
CA LYS A 13 11.98 26.15 12.81
C LYS A 13 12.01 27.07 14.03
N GLN A 14 12.99 26.91 14.92
CA GLN A 14 13.15 27.77 16.11
C GLN A 14 13.38 29.26 15.79
N GLN A 15 13.94 29.58 14.61
CA GLN A 15 14.14 30.96 14.17
C GLN A 15 12.84 31.57 13.64
N VAL A 16 12.04 30.76 12.94
CA VAL A 16 10.81 31.22 12.29
C VAL A 16 9.62 31.25 13.25
N GLU A 17 9.49 30.34 14.21
CA GLU A 17 8.37 30.31 15.21
C GLU A 17 8.12 31.64 15.96
N ARG A 18 9.07 32.60 15.92
CA ARG A 18 8.92 33.95 16.47
C ARG A 18 8.09 34.91 15.60
N ILE A 19 7.70 34.49 14.39
CA ILE A 19 6.93 35.29 13.42
C ILE A 19 5.46 34.80 13.46
N GLU A 20 4.53 35.69 13.81
CA GLU A 20 3.10 35.36 13.92
C GLU A 20 2.35 35.51 12.59
N GLU A 21 1.78 34.39 12.11
CA GLU A 21 0.96 34.22 10.90
C GLU A 21 1.68 34.57 9.58
N VAL A 22 1.88 33.58 8.71
CA VAL A 22 2.46 33.75 7.37
C VAL A 22 1.52 33.07 6.38
N ASP A 23 1.11 33.82 5.36
CA ASP A 23 0.15 33.33 4.35
C ASP A 23 0.86 32.85 3.10
N VAL A 24 1.96 33.51 2.73
CA VAL A 24 2.76 33.17 1.56
C VAL A 24 4.25 33.21 1.91
N ILE A 25 4.96 32.13 1.63
CA ILE A 25 6.41 32.07 1.66
C ILE A 25 6.96 32.33 0.25
N ILE A 26 7.79 33.36 0.12
CA ILE A 26 8.59 33.58 -1.09
C ILE A 26 9.94 32.90 -0.89
N GLY A 27 10.08 31.70 -1.45
CA GLY A 27 11.25 30.85 -1.35
C GLY A 27 12.28 31.14 -2.43
N ILE A 28 13.54 31.35 -2.03
CA ILE A 28 14.65 31.65 -2.95
C ILE A 28 15.82 30.68 -2.66
N PRO A 29 15.90 29.53 -3.35
CA PRO A 29 17.10 28.71 -3.33
C PRO A 29 18.27 29.44 -4.00
N PHE A 30 19.45 29.41 -3.37
CA PHE A 30 20.66 30.08 -3.89
C PHE A 30 21.92 29.20 -3.79
N TYR A 31 22.92 29.46 -4.63
CA TYR A 31 24.20 28.75 -4.64
C TYR A 31 25.37 29.68 -4.34
N ASN A 32 25.61 30.73 -5.13
CA ASN A 32 26.65 31.74 -4.88
C ASN A 32 26.39 33.09 -5.58
N GLU A 33 25.12 33.38 -5.84
CA GLU A 33 24.65 34.55 -6.59
C GLU A 33 24.65 35.83 -5.73
N ASP A 34 25.83 36.38 -5.46
CA ASP A 34 26.01 37.52 -4.55
C ASP A 34 25.18 38.78 -4.90
N GLU A 35 25.19 39.22 -6.15
CA GLU A 35 24.56 40.48 -6.56
C GLU A 35 23.09 40.34 -6.92
N THR A 36 22.73 39.28 -7.65
CA THR A 36 21.35 39.06 -8.09
C THR A 36 20.44 38.64 -6.93
N LEU A 37 20.93 37.84 -5.97
CA LEU A 37 20.14 37.42 -4.80
C LEU A 37 19.59 38.62 -4.02
N LEU A 38 20.41 39.67 -3.79
CA LEU A 38 19.97 40.88 -3.09
C LEU A 38 18.86 41.60 -3.86
N LYS A 39 18.97 41.69 -5.19
CA LYS A 39 17.92 42.27 -6.05
C LYS A 39 16.63 41.45 -6.03
N VAL A 40 16.73 40.12 -6.08
CA VAL A 40 15.55 39.22 -6.04
C VAL A 40 14.85 39.36 -4.69
N VAL A 41 15.59 39.34 -3.58
CA VAL A 41 15.05 39.56 -2.23
C VAL A 41 14.39 40.92 -2.10
N LYS A 42 14.99 41.97 -2.66
CA LYS A 42 14.38 43.30 -2.70
C LYS A 42 13.02 43.27 -3.40
N ASN A 43 12.94 42.70 -4.62
CA ASN A 43 11.69 42.60 -5.37
C ASN A 43 10.64 41.74 -4.62
N ALA A 44 11.07 40.67 -3.96
CA ALA A 44 10.21 39.84 -3.12
C ALA A 44 9.61 40.64 -1.95
N LEU A 45 10.41 41.43 -1.25
CA LEU A 45 9.97 42.30 -0.14
C LEU A 45 9.09 43.46 -0.63
N ASP A 46 9.34 43.98 -1.83
CA ASP A 46 8.60 45.08 -2.45
C ASP A 46 7.27 44.62 -3.08
N SER A 47 7.09 43.33 -3.34
CA SER A 47 5.82 42.78 -3.88
C SER A 47 4.66 43.00 -2.90
N ARG A 48 3.67 43.79 -3.31
CA ARG A 48 2.54 44.22 -2.46
C ARG A 48 1.30 44.55 -3.28
N GLU A 49 0.51 43.57 -3.73
CA GLU A 49 -0.86 43.91 -4.18
C GLU A 49 -1.89 42.77 -4.29
N THR A 50 -1.88 41.80 -3.37
CA THR A 50 -3.02 40.86 -3.24
C THR A 50 -3.48 40.82 -1.79
N ARG A 51 -4.62 41.48 -1.50
CA ARG A 51 -5.40 41.50 -0.24
C ARG A 51 -4.71 40.94 1.02
N GLN A 52 -4.31 41.80 1.95
CA GLN A 52 -4.07 41.46 3.37
C GLN A 52 -3.13 40.25 3.68
N SER A 53 -2.43 39.67 2.69
CA SER A 53 -1.64 38.46 2.90
C SER A 53 -0.29 38.77 3.57
N LYS A 54 0.01 38.15 4.71
CA LYS A 54 1.32 38.26 5.37
C LYS A 54 2.36 37.42 4.61
N ARG A 55 3.46 38.04 4.19
CA ARG A 55 4.52 37.38 3.38
C ARG A 55 5.81 37.24 4.16
N LEU A 56 6.48 36.10 3.99
CA LEU A 56 7.81 35.83 4.53
C LEU A 56 8.76 35.45 3.40
N VAL A 57 9.92 36.11 3.31
CA VAL A 57 10.96 35.69 2.37
C VAL A 57 11.86 34.65 3.04
N VAL A 58 12.10 33.53 2.36
CA VAL A 58 12.92 32.42 2.87
C VAL A 58 14.01 32.09 1.87
N CYS A 59 15.28 32.36 2.21
CA CYS A 59 16.42 32.05 1.36
C CYS A 59 17.17 30.83 1.88
N VAL A 60 17.28 29.77 1.08
CA VAL A 60 18.00 28.54 1.47
C VAL A 60 19.14 28.24 0.51
N GLY A 61 20.36 28.28 1.02
CA GLY A 61 21.58 28.23 0.22
C GLY A 61 22.31 26.90 0.23
N ASP A 62 23.10 26.65 -0.80
CA ASP A 62 24.19 25.67 -0.76
C ASP A 62 25.32 26.12 0.20
N PRO A 63 26.13 25.21 0.78
CA PRO A 63 27.35 25.57 1.51
C PRO A 63 28.23 26.61 0.80
N ALA A 64 28.30 26.57 -0.54
CA ALA A 64 29.06 27.53 -1.34
C ALA A 64 28.56 28.99 -1.20
N GLY A 65 27.30 29.19 -0.81
CA GLY A 65 26.62 30.49 -0.73
C GLY A 65 26.83 31.22 0.59
N LYS A 66 27.73 30.74 1.45
CA LYS A 66 27.95 31.31 2.79
C LYS A 66 28.26 32.81 2.74
N GLN A 67 29.04 33.26 1.75
CA GLN A 67 29.33 34.67 1.54
C GLN A 67 28.08 35.48 1.20
N SER A 68 27.25 34.98 0.28
CA SER A 68 25.98 35.61 -0.12
C SER A 68 25.02 35.71 1.07
N LEU A 69 24.97 34.67 1.92
CA LEU A 69 24.19 34.64 3.15
C LEU A 69 24.61 35.74 4.13
N ASP A 70 25.92 35.91 4.36
CA ASP A 70 26.45 36.89 5.30
C ASP A 70 26.12 38.33 4.84
N ARG A 71 26.20 38.60 3.52
CA ARG A 71 25.80 39.89 2.93
C ARG A 71 24.31 40.15 3.09
N LEU A 72 23.48 39.16 2.76
CA LEU A 72 22.02 39.22 2.87
C LEU A 72 21.55 39.48 4.31
N ARG A 73 22.17 38.83 5.30
CA ARG A 73 21.90 39.08 6.73
C ARG A 73 22.33 40.48 7.18
N GLY A 74 23.40 41.03 6.60
CA GLY A 74 23.86 42.39 6.86
C GLY A 74 22.90 43.45 6.35
N GLU A 75 22.42 43.30 5.11
CA GLU A 75 21.58 44.30 4.42
C GLU A 75 20.13 44.31 4.92
N TYR A 76 19.55 43.13 5.22
CA TYR A 76 18.12 42.98 5.52
C TYR A 76 17.80 42.59 6.97
N LYS A 77 18.68 42.92 7.93
CA LYS A 77 18.58 42.49 9.35
C LYS A 77 17.23 42.72 10.05
N ASN A 78 16.46 43.73 9.63
CA ASN A 78 15.15 44.09 10.21
C ASN A 78 13.96 43.83 9.27
N SER A 79 14.14 43.00 8.23
CA SER A 79 13.10 42.65 7.26
C SER A 79 12.44 41.31 7.62
N PRO A 80 11.22 41.02 7.14
CA PRO A 80 10.59 39.69 7.27
C PRO A 80 11.29 38.68 6.35
N LEU A 81 12.50 38.29 6.73
CA LEU A 81 13.41 37.45 5.97
C LEU A 81 14.09 36.42 6.88
N THR A 82 14.05 35.15 6.48
CA THR A 82 14.82 34.06 7.10
C THR A 82 15.79 33.49 6.08
N ALA A 83 17.05 33.31 6.46
CA ALA A 83 18.07 32.79 5.55
C ALA A 83 19.11 31.90 6.23
N PHE A 84 19.45 30.78 5.60
CA PHE A 84 20.46 29.82 6.06
C PHE A 84 21.01 28.99 4.89
N VAL A 85 22.08 28.23 5.15
CA VAL A 85 22.66 27.28 4.18
C VAL A 85 22.47 25.85 4.66
N MET A 86 22.28 24.92 3.73
CA MET A 86 22.25 23.48 3.99
C MET A 86 23.65 22.96 4.30
N PRO A 87 23.80 21.90 5.13
CA PRO A 87 25.10 21.29 5.37
C PRO A 87 25.55 20.40 4.20
N GLN A 88 26.85 20.09 4.12
CA GLN A 88 27.41 19.19 3.11
C GLN A 88 26.76 17.80 3.17
N GLY A 89 26.46 17.22 2.00
CA GLY A 89 25.84 15.90 1.86
C GLY A 89 24.31 15.93 1.74
N ILE A 90 23.66 17.06 2.09
CA ILE A 90 22.24 17.33 1.82
C ILE A 90 22.07 18.72 1.21
N ASN A 91 23.01 19.07 0.33
CA ASN A 91 23.05 20.34 -0.38
C ASN A 91 22.66 20.16 -1.85
N GLY A 92 22.32 21.26 -2.51
CA GLY A 92 21.76 21.25 -3.86
C GLY A 92 20.37 21.88 -3.91
N ARG A 93 19.96 22.28 -5.12
CA ARG A 93 18.72 23.04 -5.34
C ARG A 93 17.48 22.34 -4.80
N GLY A 94 17.36 21.03 -5.03
CA GLY A 94 16.24 20.25 -4.56
C GLY A 94 16.13 20.19 -3.03
N TRP A 95 17.26 20.03 -2.33
CA TRP A 95 17.29 20.09 -0.86
C TRP A 95 16.92 21.47 -0.32
N SER A 96 17.35 22.54 -0.97
CA SER A 96 16.95 23.91 -0.61
C SER A 96 15.44 24.13 -0.80
N ILE A 97 14.87 23.68 -1.92
CA ILE A 97 13.43 23.75 -2.18
C ILE A 97 12.65 22.92 -1.16
N ARG A 98 13.12 21.70 -0.86
CA ARG A 98 12.51 20.87 0.18
C ARG A 98 12.51 21.60 1.53
N ALA A 99 13.61 22.22 1.93
CA ALA A 99 13.66 22.98 3.18
C ALA A 99 12.68 24.17 3.19
N ILE A 100 12.51 24.86 2.07
CA ILE A 100 11.48 25.91 1.91
C ILE A 100 10.09 25.32 2.11
N PHE A 101 9.79 24.18 1.48
CA PHE A 101 8.50 23.50 1.62
C PHE A 101 8.23 23.02 3.05
N GLU A 102 9.23 22.53 3.76
CA GLU A 102 9.09 22.14 5.17
C GLU A 102 8.76 23.33 6.07
N LEU A 103 9.39 24.49 5.80
CA LEU A 103 9.05 25.72 6.51
C LEU A 103 7.64 26.21 6.14
N ALA A 104 7.24 26.09 4.87
CA ALA A 104 5.88 26.43 4.45
C ALA A 104 4.82 25.51 5.08
N ARG A 105 5.11 24.21 5.19
CA ARG A 105 4.28 23.23 5.89
C ARG A 105 4.07 23.62 7.36
N ILE A 106 5.11 24.11 8.04
CA ILE A 106 4.99 24.57 9.44
C ILE A 106 4.03 25.77 9.58
N TYR A 107 3.98 26.65 8.58
CA TYR A 107 3.11 27.83 8.58
C TYR A 107 1.74 27.61 7.95
N GLU A 108 1.50 26.43 7.35
CA GLU A 108 0.34 26.19 6.47
C GLU A 108 0.26 27.25 5.34
N ALA A 109 1.43 27.65 4.81
CA ALA A 109 1.57 28.77 3.87
C ALA A 109 1.70 28.32 2.41
N ASP A 110 1.13 29.11 1.49
CA ASP A 110 1.38 28.97 0.05
C ASP A 110 2.84 29.32 -0.26
N VAL A 111 3.39 28.77 -1.33
CA VAL A 111 4.79 29.01 -1.72
C VAL A 111 4.88 29.66 -3.08
N VAL A 112 5.70 30.71 -3.19
CA VAL A 112 6.24 31.20 -4.45
C VAL A 112 7.73 30.89 -4.48
N LEU A 113 8.15 30.03 -5.40
CA LEU A 113 9.56 29.75 -5.66
C LEU A 113 10.08 30.72 -6.72
N LEU A 114 11.20 31.38 -6.42
CA LEU A 114 11.94 32.24 -7.36
C LEU A 114 13.36 31.69 -7.57
N GLU A 115 14.02 32.07 -8.65
CA GLU A 115 15.45 31.78 -8.84
C GLU A 115 16.31 32.97 -8.37
N ALA A 116 17.44 32.67 -7.73
CA ALA A 116 18.37 33.67 -7.22
C ALA A 116 19.13 34.45 -8.31
N ASP A 117 19.10 33.97 -9.55
CA ASP A 117 19.78 34.54 -10.71
C ASP A 117 18.88 35.45 -11.57
N LEU A 118 17.61 35.64 -11.20
CA LEU A 118 16.70 36.55 -11.89
C LEU A 118 17.19 38.00 -11.75
N ASP A 119 17.55 38.62 -12.88
CA ASP A 119 18.01 40.01 -12.92
C ASP A 119 16.93 40.96 -13.46
N SER A 120 17.15 42.26 -13.23
CA SER A 120 16.36 43.34 -13.83
C SER A 120 17.28 44.41 -14.40
N ARG A 121 17.11 44.72 -15.69
CA ARG A 121 17.91 45.70 -16.44
C ARG A 121 17.03 46.43 -17.44
N ASP A 122 17.26 47.73 -17.62
CA ASP A 122 16.58 48.55 -18.62
C ASP A 122 15.04 48.43 -18.61
N ASN A 123 14.43 48.36 -17.42
CA ASN A 123 12.99 48.18 -17.22
C ASN A 123 12.42 46.83 -17.73
N ARG A 124 13.30 45.85 -18.00
CA ARG A 124 13.01 44.44 -18.35
C ARG A 124 13.41 43.50 -17.21
N GLY A 125 12.86 42.29 -17.19
CA GLY A 125 13.20 41.27 -16.17
C GLY A 125 12.35 41.37 -14.90
N LEU A 126 12.84 40.81 -13.79
CA LEU A 126 12.05 40.60 -12.57
C LEU A 126 11.47 41.93 -12.03
N LYS A 127 10.16 41.90 -11.78
CA LYS A 127 9.39 43.02 -11.21
C LYS A 127 8.50 42.52 -10.06
N PRO A 128 8.18 43.35 -9.05
CA PRO A 128 7.33 42.94 -7.93
C PRO A 128 5.96 42.42 -8.38
N GLU A 129 5.38 42.99 -9.45
CA GLU A 129 4.05 42.60 -9.96
C GLU A 129 4.05 41.20 -10.58
N TRP A 130 5.21 40.64 -10.97
CA TRP A 130 5.30 39.27 -11.46
C TRP A 130 5.02 38.26 -10.35
N ILE A 131 5.48 38.55 -9.14
CA ILE A 131 5.24 37.74 -7.95
C ILE A 131 3.75 37.76 -7.62
N ASP A 132 3.13 38.94 -7.62
CA ASP A 132 1.69 39.08 -7.41
C ASP A 132 0.85 38.36 -8.48
N ARG A 133 1.29 38.41 -9.75
CA ARG A 133 0.65 37.69 -10.85
C ARG A 133 0.77 36.17 -10.72
N LEU A 134 1.88 35.67 -10.20
CA LEU A 134 2.08 34.24 -9.93
C LEU A 134 1.22 33.74 -8.77
N ILE A 135 1.00 34.57 -7.74
CA ILE A 135 0.18 34.19 -6.58
C ILE A 135 -1.30 34.12 -6.95
N LYS A 136 -1.78 35.03 -7.80
CA LYS A 136 -3.22 35.15 -8.08
C LYS A 136 -3.93 33.84 -8.49
N PRO A 137 -3.40 33.02 -9.43
CA PRO A 137 -4.06 31.79 -9.86
C PRO A 137 -4.26 30.77 -8.74
N ILE A 138 -3.30 30.67 -7.81
CA ILE A 138 -3.34 29.69 -6.74
C ILE A 138 -4.28 30.07 -5.59
N LEU A 139 -4.55 31.38 -5.46
CA LEU A 139 -5.61 31.90 -4.58
C LEU A 139 -7.02 31.66 -5.13
N ASP A 140 -7.15 31.44 -6.44
CA ASP A 140 -8.41 31.18 -7.12
C ASP A 140 -8.65 29.66 -7.24
N GLU A 141 -8.42 29.07 -8.42
CA GLU A 141 -8.76 27.67 -8.71
C GLU A 141 -7.57 26.77 -9.01
N TYR A 142 -6.34 27.27 -9.09
CA TYR A 142 -5.19 26.44 -9.45
C TYR A 142 -4.46 25.93 -8.20
N ASP A 143 -3.84 24.76 -8.31
CA ASP A 143 -3.00 24.19 -7.24
C ASP A 143 -1.53 24.57 -7.45
N MET A 144 -1.15 24.80 -8.71
CA MET A 144 0.19 25.22 -9.12
C MET A 144 0.12 26.17 -10.31
N ALA A 145 0.91 27.24 -10.28
CA ALA A 145 1.16 28.08 -11.45
C ALA A 145 2.64 28.02 -11.82
N ILE A 146 2.92 27.80 -13.11
CA ILE A 146 4.28 27.75 -13.66
C ILE A 146 4.54 29.05 -14.40
N ALA A 147 5.66 29.72 -14.13
CA ALA A 147 6.04 30.88 -14.94
C ALA A 147 6.39 30.45 -16.37
N GLY A 148 5.77 31.08 -17.37
CA GLY A 148 6.15 30.97 -18.77
C GLY A 148 6.99 32.18 -19.17
N PHE A 149 8.28 31.99 -19.43
CA PHE A 149 9.18 33.07 -19.84
C PHE A 149 9.40 33.10 -21.35
N ARG A 150 9.66 34.30 -21.88
CA ARG A 150 10.33 34.43 -23.18
C ARG A 150 11.84 34.22 -22.99
N ARG A 151 12.37 33.20 -23.67
CA ARG A 151 13.77 32.81 -23.63
C ARG A 151 14.42 32.90 -25.01
N HIS A 152 15.74 33.08 -25.01
CA HIS A 152 16.50 32.86 -26.24
C HIS A 152 16.47 31.36 -26.59
N PRO A 153 16.41 30.96 -27.88
CA PRO A 153 16.36 29.56 -28.26
C PRO A 153 17.47 28.68 -27.64
N PHE A 154 18.66 29.25 -27.40
CA PHE A 154 19.82 28.51 -26.87
C PHE A 154 19.94 28.52 -25.34
N GLU A 155 18.96 29.09 -24.64
CA GLU A 155 19.01 29.26 -23.18
C GLU A 155 18.66 27.97 -22.42
N ASP A 156 17.60 27.26 -22.84
CA ASP A 156 17.09 26.04 -22.19
C ASP A 156 16.94 24.87 -23.18
N MET A 157 18.07 24.44 -23.73
CA MET A 157 18.08 23.36 -24.72
C MET A 157 17.67 22.00 -24.14
N ALA A 158 17.95 21.74 -22.86
CA ALA A 158 17.54 20.50 -22.20
C ALA A 158 16.00 20.44 -22.02
N GLY A 159 15.40 21.56 -21.64
CA GLY A 159 13.94 21.71 -21.53
C GLY A 159 13.22 21.53 -22.85
N THR A 160 13.72 22.16 -23.92
CA THR A 160 13.07 22.12 -25.24
C THR A 160 13.31 20.83 -26.01
N MET A 161 14.51 20.22 -25.91
CA MET A 161 14.87 19.03 -26.70
C MET A 161 14.45 17.70 -26.07
N MET A 162 14.22 17.64 -24.76
CA MET A 162 13.89 16.36 -24.09
C MET A 162 12.74 16.48 -23.09
N VAL A 163 12.81 17.40 -22.12
CA VAL A 163 11.86 17.39 -20.99
C VAL A 163 10.44 17.74 -21.43
N SER A 164 10.23 18.86 -22.14
CA SER A 164 8.91 19.26 -22.64
C SER A 164 8.34 18.25 -23.65
N PRO A 165 9.10 17.74 -24.64
CA PRO A 165 8.66 16.66 -25.52
C PRO A 165 8.21 15.39 -24.80
N LEU A 166 9.00 14.89 -23.84
CA LEU A 166 8.69 13.66 -23.13
C LEU A 166 7.47 13.82 -22.21
N ILE A 167 7.34 14.96 -21.51
CA ILE A 167 6.13 15.28 -20.73
C ILE A 167 4.91 15.37 -21.66
N SER A 168 5.04 16.00 -22.82
CA SER A 168 3.95 16.11 -23.80
C SER A 168 3.48 14.74 -24.29
N ALA A 169 4.42 13.85 -24.64
CA ALA A 169 4.10 12.52 -25.18
C ALA A 169 3.52 11.58 -24.12
N LEU A 170 4.06 11.57 -22.89
CA LEU A 170 3.65 10.61 -21.87
C LEU A 170 2.52 11.13 -20.97
N TYR A 171 2.57 12.39 -20.55
CA TYR A 171 1.57 12.98 -19.64
C TYR A 171 0.47 13.76 -20.36
N GLY A 172 0.65 14.09 -21.65
CA GLY A 172 -0.38 14.71 -22.48
C GLY A 172 -0.56 16.21 -22.25
N ILE A 173 0.45 16.91 -21.70
CA ILE A 173 0.41 18.37 -21.51
C ILE A 173 1.63 19.03 -22.16
N LYS A 174 1.39 20.06 -22.97
CA LYS A 174 2.39 20.90 -23.61
C LYS A 174 2.59 22.19 -22.80
N PHE A 175 3.66 22.22 -22.00
CA PHE A 175 4.14 23.45 -21.34
C PHE A 175 5.07 24.25 -22.25
N SER A 176 5.04 25.58 -22.13
CA SER A 176 6.00 26.43 -22.84
C SER A 176 7.37 26.45 -22.16
N ASP A 177 7.41 26.46 -20.82
CA ASP A 177 8.63 26.51 -20.00
C ASP A 177 8.49 25.66 -18.72
N PRO A 178 8.46 24.32 -18.82
CA PRO A 178 8.28 23.44 -17.66
C PRO A 178 9.46 23.47 -16.68
N LEU A 179 10.60 24.05 -17.09
CA LEU A 179 11.83 24.17 -16.29
C LEU A 179 12.10 25.61 -15.87
N SER A 180 11.08 26.48 -15.87
CA SER A 180 11.22 27.90 -15.52
C SER A 180 11.89 28.13 -14.17
N GLY A 181 11.73 27.18 -13.25
CA GLY A 181 12.28 27.24 -11.90
C GLY A 181 11.52 28.21 -10.99
N VAL A 182 10.45 28.80 -11.52
CA VAL A 182 9.63 29.81 -10.86
C VAL A 182 8.20 29.31 -10.84
N PHE A 183 7.70 29.08 -9.63
CA PHE A 183 6.42 28.43 -9.38
C PHE A 183 5.65 29.17 -8.31
N SER A 184 4.33 29.11 -8.37
CA SER A 184 3.48 29.28 -7.18
C SER A 184 2.75 27.96 -6.92
N ILE A 185 2.67 27.57 -5.65
CA ILE A 185 2.20 26.26 -5.22
C ILE A 185 1.36 26.47 -3.97
N THR A 186 0.16 25.89 -3.93
CA THR A 186 -0.66 25.98 -2.73
C THR A 186 -0.13 25.14 -1.59
N HIS A 187 -0.38 25.55 -0.36
CA HIS A 187 0.05 24.82 0.85
C HIS A 187 -0.36 23.34 0.81
N ASP A 188 -1.59 23.03 0.36
CA ASP A 188 -2.09 21.64 0.20
C ASP A 188 -1.15 20.78 -0.68
N LEU A 189 -0.65 21.36 -1.77
CA LEU A 189 0.24 20.68 -2.72
C LEU A 189 1.69 20.66 -2.20
N VAL A 190 2.09 21.66 -1.42
CA VAL A 190 3.37 21.66 -0.70
C VAL A 190 3.42 20.50 0.29
N GLU A 191 2.34 20.25 1.04
CA GLU A 191 2.23 19.11 1.94
C GLU A 191 2.31 17.77 1.18
N ASP A 192 1.56 17.63 0.08
CA ASP A 192 1.64 16.43 -0.77
C ASP A 192 3.10 16.20 -1.23
N PHE A 193 3.82 17.25 -1.65
CA PHE A 193 5.22 17.14 -2.06
C PHE A 193 6.14 16.74 -0.90
N CYS A 194 5.99 17.33 0.29
CA CYS A 194 6.78 16.97 1.46
C CYS A 194 6.67 15.48 1.80
N ALA A 195 5.47 14.91 1.71
CA ALA A 195 5.23 13.48 1.93
C ALA A 195 5.93 12.60 0.87
N GLU A 196 5.85 12.96 -0.42
CA GLU A 196 6.46 12.18 -1.52
C GLU A 196 8.00 12.31 -1.56
N PHE A 197 8.58 13.43 -1.12
CA PHE A 197 10.03 13.66 -1.12
C PHE A 197 10.81 12.54 -0.42
N ASP A 198 10.23 11.93 0.60
CA ASP A 198 10.86 10.87 1.38
C ASP A 198 10.95 9.53 0.65
N GLN A 199 10.20 9.36 -0.44
CA GLN A 199 10.26 8.18 -1.29
C GLN A 199 11.28 8.34 -2.44
N CYS A 200 11.71 9.57 -2.78
CA CYS A 200 12.49 9.87 -4.00
C CYS A 200 13.81 10.65 -3.77
N ARG A 201 14.46 10.50 -2.61
CA ARG A 201 15.59 11.36 -2.18
C ARG A 201 16.83 11.35 -3.09
N GLU A 202 17.17 10.20 -3.71
CA GLU A 202 18.41 10.04 -4.49
C GLU A 202 18.45 10.96 -5.73
N HIS A 203 17.30 11.22 -6.36
CA HIS A 203 17.23 11.95 -7.63
C HIS A 203 16.66 13.38 -7.49
N THR A 204 15.91 13.65 -6.42
CA THR A 204 15.24 14.95 -6.22
C THR A 204 16.10 16.00 -5.52
N GLY A 205 17.25 15.65 -4.91
CA GLY A 205 18.09 16.60 -4.18
C GLY A 205 18.83 17.66 -5.03
N GLY A 206 18.93 17.44 -6.34
CA GLY A 206 19.69 18.26 -7.29
C GLY A 206 18.81 19.06 -8.27
N TYR A 207 19.22 19.08 -9.55
CA TYR A 207 18.52 19.80 -10.63
C TYR A 207 17.27 19.09 -11.18
N GLY A 208 17.08 17.81 -10.83
CA GLY A 208 15.89 17.04 -11.21
C GLY A 208 14.58 17.46 -10.55
N ILE A 209 14.64 18.37 -9.58
CA ILE A 209 13.47 18.80 -8.79
C ILE A 209 12.34 19.39 -9.63
N ASN A 210 12.63 20.21 -10.65
CA ASN A 210 11.60 20.87 -11.44
C ASN A 210 10.76 19.86 -12.26
N PRO A 211 11.34 18.94 -13.06
CA PRO A 211 10.59 17.86 -13.71
C PRO A 211 9.77 17.03 -12.71
N TRP A 212 10.34 16.75 -11.54
CA TRP A 212 9.67 15.96 -10.51
C TRP A 212 8.43 16.67 -9.97
N LEU A 213 8.50 17.97 -9.64
CA LEU A 213 7.33 18.74 -9.17
C LEU A 213 6.20 18.72 -10.20
N VAL A 214 6.53 18.99 -11.47
CA VAL A 214 5.54 19.06 -12.55
C VAL A 214 4.91 17.69 -12.81
N THR A 215 5.70 16.65 -13.02
CA THR A 215 5.18 15.29 -13.32
C THR A 215 4.40 14.71 -12.15
N THR A 216 4.82 14.97 -10.91
CA THR A 216 4.11 14.52 -9.71
C THR A 216 2.76 15.23 -9.54
N ALA A 217 2.69 16.56 -9.79
CA ALA A 217 1.41 17.27 -9.79
C ALA A 217 0.45 16.76 -10.91
N LEU A 218 0.98 16.44 -12.09
CA LEU A 218 0.20 15.82 -13.17
C LEU A 218 -0.31 14.42 -12.83
N ARG A 219 0.53 13.60 -12.15
CA ARG A 219 0.17 12.27 -11.65
C ARG A 219 -1.02 12.35 -10.70
N TRP A 220 -1.01 13.32 -9.80
CA TRP A 220 -2.11 13.54 -8.85
C TRP A 220 -3.33 14.27 -9.46
N GLY A 221 -3.28 14.63 -10.74
CA GLY A 221 -4.38 15.32 -11.42
C GLY A 221 -4.64 16.73 -10.89
N LYS A 222 -3.60 17.39 -10.36
CA LYS A 222 -3.70 18.77 -9.84
C LYS A 222 -3.96 19.76 -10.98
N ARG A 223 -4.63 20.87 -10.66
CA ARG A 223 -4.92 21.94 -11.62
C ARG A 223 -3.68 22.82 -11.77
N ILE A 224 -3.09 22.81 -12.97
CA ILE A 224 -1.88 23.55 -13.29
C ILE A 224 -2.18 24.58 -14.39
N CYS A 225 -1.83 25.84 -14.17
CA CYS A 225 -1.82 26.87 -15.21
C CYS A 225 -0.41 27.37 -15.50
N GLU A 226 -0.26 28.05 -16.63
CA GLU A 226 0.95 28.77 -16.98
C GLU A 226 0.72 30.28 -16.87
N VAL A 227 1.64 31.00 -16.21
CA VAL A 227 1.58 32.46 -16.06
C VAL A 227 2.65 33.06 -16.94
N HIS A 228 2.25 33.66 -18.06
CA HIS A 228 3.19 34.29 -18.96
C HIS A 228 3.78 35.54 -18.31
N LEU A 229 5.09 35.53 -18.08
CA LEU A 229 5.88 36.66 -17.58
C LEU A 229 6.66 37.29 -18.75
N GLY A 230 7.60 38.18 -18.44
CA GLY A 230 8.43 38.83 -19.46
C GLY A 230 9.60 37.99 -19.93
N ALA A 231 10.65 38.68 -20.35
CA ALA A 231 11.88 38.02 -20.75
C ALA A 231 12.65 37.56 -19.49
N LYS A 232 13.16 36.33 -19.51
CA LYS A 232 14.09 35.88 -18.47
C LYS A 232 15.47 36.48 -18.74
N LEU A 233 16.01 37.21 -17.77
CA LEU A 233 17.30 37.90 -17.89
C LEU A 233 18.37 37.24 -17.00
N SER A 234 18.46 35.92 -17.04
CA SER A 234 19.46 35.16 -16.27
C SER A 234 20.71 34.92 -17.14
N PRO A 235 21.94 35.09 -16.61
CA PRO A 235 23.15 34.77 -17.34
C PRO A 235 23.30 33.26 -17.53
N VAL A 236 23.45 32.81 -18.78
CA VAL A 236 23.65 31.38 -19.11
C VAL A 236 25.08 30.97 -18.78
N THR A 237 25.24 29.89 -18.00
CA THR A 237 26.55 29.28 -17.71
C THR A 237 26.61 27.85 -18.23
N PHE A 238 27.59 27.57 -19.10
CA PHE A 238 27.72 26.25 -19.73
C PHE A 238 28.55 25.24 -18.91
N GLY A 239 29.25 25.67 -17.86
CA GLY A 239 30.20 24.83 -17.11
C GLY A 239 29.59 23.64 -16.35
N LYS A 240 28.27 23.64 -16.10
CA LYS A 240 27.55 22.55 -15.42
C LYS A 240 26.53 21.82 -16.32
N LYS A 241 26.55 22.07 -17.64
CA LYS A 241 25.51 21.63 -18.58
C LYS A 241 25.24 20.11 -18.53
N ASN A 242 26.29 19.29 -18.53
CA ASN A 242 26.16 17.81 -18.56
C ASN A 242 25.64 17.27 -17.24
N LEU A 243 26.14 17.80 -16.11
CA LEU A 243 25.64 17.46 -14.77
C LEU A 243 24.14 17.77 -14.63
N VAL A 244 23.73 18.95 -15.09
CA VAL A 244 22.33 19.41 -15.03
C VAL A 244 21.45 18.50 -15.89
N PHE A 245 21.84 18.23 -17.15
CA PHE A 245 21.10 17.34 -18.04
C PHE A 245 20.99 15.92 -17.48
N LYS A 246 22.10 15.31 -17.04
CA LYS A 246 22.14 13.97 -16.45
C LYS A 246 21.19 13.83 -15.25
N GLN A 247 21.21 14.79 -14.32
CA GLN A 247 20.32 14.77 -13.16
C GLN A 247 18.84 14.91 -13.55
N MET A 248 18.52 15.77 -14.53
CA MET A 248 17.15 15.91 -15.04
C MET A 248 16.68 14.66 -15.78
N ALA A 249 17.52 14.06 -16.62
CA ALA A 249 17.23 12.82 -17.34
C ALA A 249 16.95 11.67 -16.38
N GLY A 250 17.86 11.43 -15.41
CA GLY A 250 17.70 10.38 -14.41
C GLY A 250 16.42 10.54 -13.59
N THR A 251 16.11 11.76 -13.15
CA THR A 251 14.89 12.02 -12.39
C THR A 251 13.63 11.82 -13.23
N LEU A 252 13.64 12.29 -14.48
CA LEU A 252 12.51 12.14 -15.38
C LEU A 252 12.27 10.68 -15.76
N PHE A 253 13.33 9.88 -15.96
CA PHE A 253 13.24 8.45 -16.22
C PHE A 253 12.61 7.71 -15.03
N GLU A 254 13.01 8.04 -13.80
CA GLU A 254 12.37 7.51 -12.60
C GLU A 254 10.89 7.94 -12.48
N CYS A 255 10.56 9.21 -12.79
CA CYS A 255 9.16 9.66 -12.84
C CYS A 255 8.36 8.86 -13.88
N VAL A 256 8.90 8.64 -15.08
CA VAL A 256 8.21 7.87 -16.13
C VAL A 256 7.98 6.43 -15.69
N LYS A 257 8.97 5.79 -15.07
CA LYS A 257 8.83 4.43 -14.52
C LYS A 257 7.81 4.37 -13.38
N ARG A 258 7.83 5.35 -12.48
CA ARG A 258 6.86 5.48 -11.36
C ARG A 258 5.43 5.65 -11.89
N ASP A 259 5.27 6.38 -12.99
CA ASP A 259 3.97 6.85 -13.49
C ASP A 259 3.39 5.96 -14.62
N GLU A 260 3.90 4.73 -14.79
CA GLU A 260 3.53 3.83 -15.90
C GLU A 260 2.04 3.58 -16.05
N ASP A 261 1.33 3.42 -14.94
CA ASP A 261 -0.12 3.20 -14.93
C ASP A 261 -0.91 4.33 -15.60
N ILE A 262 -0.39 5.57 -15.55
CA ILE A 262 -1.08 6.74 -16.09
C ILE A 262 -0.91 6.79 -17.60
N TRP A 263 0.33 6.72 -18.07
CA TRP A 263 0.59 6.89 -19.50
C TRP A 263 0.29 5.61 -20.30
N LEU A 264 0.27 4.42 -19.68
CA LEU A 264 -0.26 3.20 -20.32
C LEU A 264 -1.77 3.29 -20.56
N LYS A 265 -2.55 3.91 -19.65
CA LYS A 265 -4.02 4.00 -19.75
C LYS A 265 -4.51 5.20 -20.57
N ARG A 266 -3.74 6.29 -20.62
CA ARG A 266 -4.17 7.54 -21.29
C ARG A 266 -4.15 7.43 -22.81
N LYS A 267 -5.19 8.00 -23.43
CA LYS A 267 -5.25 8.24 -24.88
C LYS A 267 -4.25 9.35 -25.27
N PRO A 268 -3.70 9.33 -26.50
CA PRO A 268 -2.65 10.25 -26.97
C PRO A 268 -3.17 11.66 -27.29
N ALA A 269 -3.91 12.29 -26.37
CA ALA A 269 -4.38 13.67 -26.53
C ALA A 269 -3.47 14.63 -25.78
N VAL A 270 -2.73 15.46 -26.51
CA VAL A 270 -1.91 16.53 -25.94
C VAL A 270 -2.74 17.80 -25.78
N ARG A 271 -2.73 18.41 -24.60
CA ARG A 271 -3.45 19.65 -24.26
C ARG A 271 -2.46 20.74 -23.85
N THR A 272 -2.87 21.99 -24.01
CA THR A 272 -2.15 23.15 -23.46
C THR A 272 -2.78 23.50 -22.10
N PRO A 273 -1.99 23.83 -21.05
CA PRO A 273 -2.56 24.34 -19.81
C PRO A 273 -3.22 25.70 -20.04
N ASP A 274 -4.08 26.12 -19.12
CA ASP A 274 -4.63 27.47 -19.14
C ASP A 274 -3.52 28.51 -19.00
N ILE A 275 -3.55 29.55 -19.84
CA ILE A 275 -2.53 30.59 -19.90
C ILE A 275 -3.08 31.87 -19.27
N ILE A 276 -2.44 32.32 -18.19
CA ILE A 276 -2.80 33.54 -17.48
C ILE A 276 -1.78 34.63 -17.81
N GLY A 277 -2.22 35.53 -18.68
CA GLY A 277 -1.49 36.75 -18.97
C GLY A 277 -1.54 37.19 -20.42
N GLY A 278 -1.10 38.42 -20.69
CA GLY A 278 -1.03 38.99 -22.04
C GLY A 278 0.33 38.79 -22.69
N GLU A 279 0.39 38.98 -24.01
CA GLU A 279 1.65 38.95 -24.76
C GLU A 279 2.64 40.01 -24.27
N ASN A 280 3.80 39.58 -23.79
CA ASN A 280 4.90 40.48 -23.45
C ASN A 280 5.83 40.68 -24.67
N ARG A 281 6.22 41.94 -24.95
CA ARG A 281 7.13 42.31 -26.04
C ARG A 281 8.60 42.40 -25.61
N GLU A 282 8.91 42.15 -24.34
CA GLU A 282 10.29 42.09 -23.83
C GLU A 282 11.11 41.06 -24.63
N LEU A 283 12.33 41.45 -24.99
CA LEU A 283 13.30 40.59 -25.68
C LEU A 283 14.26 39.96 -24.66
N PRO A 284 14.54 38.64 -24.78
CA PRO A 284 15.52 37.94 -23.94
C PRO A 284 16.94 38.47 -24.14
N LEU A 285 17.85 38.06 -23.26
CA LEU A 285 19.28 38.28 -23.47
C LEU A 285 19.75 37.46 -24.68
N GLU A 286 20.63 38.05 -25.49
CA GLU A 286 21.33 37.30 -26.53
C GLU A 286 22.23 36.25 -25.89
N VAL A 287 22.16 35.00 -26.39
CA VAL A 287 22.95 33.88 -25.88
C VAL A 287 23.85 33.39 -27.01
N MET A 288 25.16 33.51 -26.81
CA MET A 288 26.14 32.90 -27.71
C MET A 288 26.54 31.53 -27.19
N CYS A 289 26.47 30.52 -28.06
CA CYS A 289 26.83 29.15 -27.74
C CYS A 289 27.85 28.62 -28.76
N ASN A 290 28.91 27.96 -28.29
CA ASN A 290 29.91 27.33 -29.15
C ASN A 290 29.58 25.85 -29.32
N TYR A 291 29.32 25.41 -30.55
CA TYR A 291 29.02 24.00 -30.83
C TYR A 291 30.23 23.08 -30.64
N MET A 292 31.47 23.60 -30.72
CA MET A 292 32.69 22.78 -30.58
C MET A 292 32.78 22.11 -29.21
N ASP A 293 32.39 22.80 -28.13
CA ASP A 293 32.41 22.25 -26.77
C ASP A 293 31.42 21.08 -26.58
N PHE A 294 30.34 21.05 -27.37
CA PHE A 294 29.40 19.93 -27.39
C PHE A 294 29.89 18.80 -28.30
N GLU A 295 30.50 19.16 -29.42
CA GLU A 295 31.07 18.19 -30.36
C GLU A 295 32.23 17.39 -29.76
N ASP A 296 33.13 18.06 -29.04
CA ASP A 296 34.26 17.42 -28.35
C ASP A 296 33.78 16.50 -27.23
N SER A 297 32.82 16.96 -26.41
CA SER A 297 32.18 16.17 -25.35
C SER A 297 31.46 14.92 -25.91
N PHE A 298 30.75 15.09 -27.03
CA PHE A 298 30.13 13.97 -27.75
C PHE A 298 31.16 12.97 -28.25
N LYS A 299 32.24 13.42 -28.91
CA LYS A 299 33.29 12.52 -29.43
C LYS A 299 33.91 11.72 -28.30
N GLU A 300 34.32 12.39 -27.22
CA GLU A 300 34.90 11.72 -26.05
C GLU A 300 33.94 10.69 -25.44
N GLY A 301 32.70 11.09 -25.17
CA GLY A 301 31.68 10.21 -24.60
C GLY A 301 31.27 9.06 -25.52
N PHE A 302 31.08 9.33 -26.82
CA PHE A 302 30.72 8.30 -27.80
C PHE A 302 31.82 7.26 -27.93
N PHE A 303 33.09 7.65 -28.04
CA PHE A 303 34.20 6.68 -28.13
C PHE A 303 34.37 5.89 -26.83
N HIS A 304 34.18 6.54 -25.68
CA HIS A 304 34.28 5.88 -24.38
C HIS A 304 33.18 4.83 -24.18
N TYR A 305 31.93 5.18 -24.48
CA TYR A 305 30.76 4.35 -24.23
C TYR A 305 30.25 3.56 -25.46
N ARG A 306 30.95 3.56 -26.61
CA ARG A 306 30.47 2.93 -27.86
C ARG A 306 30.01 1.48 -27.71
N ASN A 307 30.82 0.66 -27.04
CA ASN A 307 30.50 -0.75 -26.80
C ASN A 307 29.28 -0.90 -25.89
N PHE A 308 29.17 -0.05 -24.88
CA PHE A 308 28.03 0.01 -23.97
C PHE A 308 26.75 0.43 -24.69
N MET A 309 26.81 1.52 -25.48
CA MET A 309 25.70 2.00 -26.30
C MET A 309 25.21 0.95 -27.30
N SER A 310 26.10 0.10 -27.84
CA SER A 310 25.71 -0.99 -28.75
C SER A 310 24.86 -2.07 -28.08
N GLY A 311 24.88 -2.17 -26.75
CA GLY A 311 23.97 -3.01 -25.96
C GLY A 311 22.62 -2.36 -25.62
N VAL A 312 22.50 -1.05 -25.83
CA VAL A 312 21.30 -0.24 -25.48
C VAL A 312 20.53 0.19 -26.73
N LEU A 313 21.23 0.75 -27.71
CA LEU A 313 20.67 1.37 -28.90
C LEU A 313 20.54 0.37 -30.06
N SER A 314 19.57 0.60 -30.93
CA SER A 314 19.45 -0.20 -32.16
C SER A 314 20.62 0.04 -33.13
N HIS A 315 20.90 -0.94 -34.00
CA HIS A 315 21.98 -0.82 -34.98
C HIS A 315 21.80 0.40 -35.91
N GLU A 316 20.56 0.76 -36.21
CA GLU A 316 20.22 1.98 -36.95
C GLU A 316 20.61 3.25 -36.16
N SER A 317 20.25 3.30 -34.87
CA SER A 317 20.61 4.42 -33.98
C SER A 317 22.14 4.59 -33.87
N ILE A 318 22.88 3.49 -33.68
CA ILE A 318 24.36 3.54 -33.62
C ILE A 318 24.96 4.05 -34.92
N LYS A 319 24.49 3.55 -36.07
CA LYS A 319 24.99 3.97 -37.38
C LYS A 319 24.73 5.46 -37.65
N MET A 320 23.63 6.01 -37.14
CA MET A 320 23.36 7.45 -37.19
C MET A 320 24.36 8.23 -36.32
N LEU A 321 24.67 7.76 -35.12
CA LEU A 321 25.67 8.40 -34.24
C LEU A 321 27.08 8.38 -34.84
N GLU A 322 27.47 7.29 -35.50
CA GLU A 322 28.76 7.17 -36.19
C GLU A 322 28.92 8.17 -37.34
N GLY A 323 27.82 8.66 -37.92
CA GLY A 323 27.83 9.66 -38.98
C GLY A 323 27.92 11.12 -38.51
N ILE A 324 27.74 11.39 -37.20
CA ILE A 324 27.77 12.75 -36.64
C ILE A 324 29.17 13.41 -36.76
N PRO A 325 30.31 12.69 -36.58
CA PRO A 325 31.65 13.29 -36.67
C PRO A 325 32.16 13.65 -38.08
N GLU A 326 31.60 13.10 -39.17
CA GLU A 326 32.22 13.11 -40.52
C GLU A 326 31.61 14.08 -41.57
N ASP A 327 31.02 15.21 -41.16
CA ASP A 327 30.86 16.42 -41.99
C ASP A 327 29.76 16.43 -43.10
N VAL A 328 28.57 17.00 -42.83
CA VAL A 328 27.79 17.93 -43.71
C VAL A 328 26.80 18.74 -42.83
N PRO A 329 26.64 20.06 -42.99
CA PRO A 329 25.52 20.82 -42.41
C PRO A 329 24.20 20.42 -43.09
N GLY A 330 23.33 19.71 -42.37
CA GLY A 330 21.98 19.37 -42.83
C GLY A 330 21.54 17.97 -42.40
N SER A 331 20.46 17.94 -41.61
CA SER A 331 19.69 16.80 -41.13
C SER A 331 20.40 15.84 -40.17
N MET A 332 20.62 16.31 -38.94
CA MET A 332 20.38 15.37 -37.84
C MET A 332 18.91 14.97 -37.90
N ASP A 333 18.62 13.68 -38.01
CA ASP A 333 17.24 13.21 -37.97
C ASP A 333 16.72 13.36 -36.53
N PHE A 334 15.98 14.43 -36.30
CA PHE A 334 15.40 14.73 -34.98
C PHE A 334 14.39 13.68 -34.52
N SER A 335 13.86 12.87 -35.45
CA SER A 335 13.05 11.70 -35.13
C SER A 335 13.91 10.58 -34.50
N ALA A 336 15.17 10.46 -34.89
CA ALA A 336 16.11 9.50 -34.32
C ALA A 336 16.45 9.83 -32.86
N TRP A 337 16.54 11.11 -32.49
CA TRP A 337 16.74 11.51 -31.09
C TRP A 337 15.61 11.01 -30.19
N ALA A 338 14.34 11.21 -30.58
CA ALA A 338 13.19 10.73 -29.82
C ALA A 338 13.23 9.21 -29.64
N LYS A 339 13.56 8.47 -30.71
CA LYS A 339 13.75 7.01 -30.67
C LYS A 339 14.85 6.60 -29.70
N MET A 340 16.02 7.24 -29.74
CA MET A 340 17.16 6.94 -28.85
C MET A 340 16.81 7.21 -27.38
N VAL A 341 16.11 8.30 -27.06
CA VAL A 341 15.66 8.58 -25.69
C VAL A 341 14.76 7.46 -25.18
N TYR A 342 13.83 6.96 -25.98
CA TYR A 342 13.01 5.81 -25.62
C TYR A 342 13.81 4.51 -25.48
N GLU A 343 14.83 4.28 -26.31
CA GLU A 343 15.74 3.13 -26.18
C GLU A 343 16.55 3.19 -24.86
N PHE A 344 17.11 4.35 -24.52
CA PHE A 344 17.79 4.57 -23.24
C PHE A 344 16.82 4.42 -22.05
N LEU A 345 15.59 4.90 -22.16
CA LEU A 345 14.58 4.77 -21.12
C LEU A 345 14.17 3.30 -20.89
N LEU A 346 14.06 2.49 -21.95
CA LEU A 346 13.82 1.05 -21.85
C LEU A 346 15.00 0.34 -21.17
N ALA A 347 16.23 0.64 -21.58
CA ALA A 347 17.44 0.11 -20.95
C ALA A 347 17.50 0.46 -19.47
N TYR A 348 17.32 1.75 -19.14
CA TYR A 348 17.28 2.24 -17.76
C TYR A 348 16.26 1.52 -16.89
N SER A 349 15.12 1.15 -17.48
CA SER A 349 14.00 0.57 -16.74
C SER A 349 14.12 -0.94 -16.53
N PHE A 350 14.71 -1.67 -17.49
CA PHE A 350 14.63 -3.12 -17.59
C PHE A 350 15.97 -3.87 -17.65
N GLN A 351 17.08 -3.25 -18.07
CA GLN A 351 18.40 -3.90 -18.08
C GLN A 351 19.02 -3.83 -16.69
N ARG A 352 19.08 -4.98 -16.00
CA ARG A 352 19.58 -5.08 -14.62
C ARG A 352 21.08 -5.31 -14.50
N ASP A 353 21.70 -5.72 -15.60
CA ASP A 353 23.12 -6.02 -15.74
C ASP A 353 23.96 -4.77 -16.08
N MET A 354 23.32 -3.62 -16.26
CA MET A 354 23.95 -2.36 -16.62
C MET A 354 23.77 -1.33 -15.50
N GLU A 355 24.84 -0.61 -15.17
CA GLU A 355 24.77 0.47 -14.17
C GLU A 355 23.97 1.65 -14.74
N LYS A 356 23.02 2.16 -13.95
CA LYS A 356 22.15 3.27 -14.35
C LYS A 356 22.94 4.53 -14.67
N ASP A 357 24.07 4.75 -13.99
CA ASP A 357 24.91 5.93 -14.19
C ASP A 357 25.55 5.92 -15.59
N ASP A 358 26.02 4.76 -16.06
CA ASP A 358 26.60 4.59 -17.39
C ASP A 358 25.57 4.81 -18.51
N ILE A 359 24.31 4.42 -18.28
CA ILE A 359 23.18 4.69 -19.19
C ILE A 359 22.96 6.20 -19.30
N LEU A 360 22.99 6.92 -18.18
CA LEU A 360 22.78 8.37 -18.19
C LEU A 360 23.97 9.14 -18.75
N GLU A 361 25.22 8.69 -18.51
CA GLU A 361 26.42 9.26 -19.14
C GLU A 361 26.40 9.05 -20.66
N SER A 362 26.00 7.86 -21.11
CA SER A 362 25.82 7.57 -22.54
C SER A 362 24.75 8.47 -23.17
N LEU A 363 23.59 8.60 -22.53
CA LEU A 363 22.52 9.51 -22.98
C LEU A 363 23.00 10.96 -23.03
N THR A 364 23.81 11.39 -22.05
CA THR A 364 24.37 12.75 -22.00
C THR A 364 25.34 13.00 -23.14
N ALA A 365 26.19 12.03 -23.48
CA ALA A 365 27.06 12.12 -24.64
C ALA A 365 26.25 12.27 -25.94
N VAL A 366 25.21 11.42 -26.14
CA VAL A 366 24.34 11.53 -27.31
C VAL A 366 23.63 12.87 -27.37
N TYR A 367 23.13 13.37 -26.24
CA TYR A 367 22.54 14.70 -26.13
C TYR A 367 23.51 15.80 -26.57
N ASP A 368 24.77 15.75 -26.14
CA ASP A 368 25.78 16.72 -26.58
C ASP A 368 25.96 16.68 -28.11
N GLY A 369 25.96 15.48 -28.71
CA GLY A 369 25.99 15.33 -30.17
C GLY A 369 24.78 15.97 -30.84
N VAL A 370 23.59 15.80 -30.24
CA VAL A 370 22.34 16.41 -30.71
C VAL A 370 22.38 17.92 -30.69
N ILE A 371 22.84 18.49 -29.58
CA ILE A 371 22.99 19.94 -29.43
C ILE A 371 24.06 20.50 -30.38
N ALA A 372 25.18 19.80 -30.56
CA ALA A 372 26.22 20.22 -31.50
C ALA A 372 25.66 20.32 -32.94
N GLY A 373 24.88 19.33 -33.38
CA GLY A 373 24.23 19.33 -34.68
C GLY A 373 23.22 20.47 -34.84
N PHE A 374 22.35 20.67 -33.85
CA PHE A 374 21.39 21.77 -33.81
C PHE A 374 22.08 23.14 -33.91
N LEU A 375 23.12 23.38 -33.10
CA LEU A 375 23.86 24.64 -33.12
C LEU A 375 24.62 24.86 -34.44
N LYS A 376 25.16 23.80 -35.05
CA LYS A 376 25.81 23.85 -36.37
C LYS A 376 24.81 24.24 -37.47
N GLU A 377 23.57 23.73 -37.42
CA GLU A 377 22.49 24.14 -38.33
C GLU A 377 22.13 25.63 -38.14
N MET A 378 21.99 26.09 -36.90
CA MET A 378 21.70 27.50 -36.63
C MET A 378 22.81 28.43 -37.10
N ALA A 379 24.08 28.07 -36.87
CA ALA A 379 25.23 28.83 -37.34
C ALA A 379 25.33 28.85 -38.88
N ALA A 380 24.95 27.76 -39.56
CA ALA A 380 24.90 27.72 -41.02
C ALA A 380 23.77 28.61 -41.58
N LEU A 381 22.60 28.60 -40.93
CA LEU A 381 21.48 29.47 -41.26
C LEU A 381 21.83 30.94 -41.06
N GLU A 382 22.47 31.29 -39.95
CA GLU A 382 22.93 32.65 -39.65
C GLU A 382 23.85 33.19 -40.75
N LYS A 383 24.83 32.37 -41.20
CA LYS A 383 25.71 32.71 -42.32
C LYS A 383 24.95 32.90 -43.64
N THR A 384 23.88 32.15 -43.86
CA THR A 384 23.07 32.22 -45.09
C THR A 384 22.17 33.47 -45.09
N VAL A 385 21.64 33.84 -43.93
CA VAL A 385 20.78 35.02 -43.77
C VAL A 385 21.61 36.31 -43.71
N ALA A 386 22.88 36.23 -43.32
CA ALA A 386 23.83 37.34 -43.35
C ALA A 386 23.96 37.91 -44.78
N GLY A 387 23.47 39.14 -44.97
CA GLY A 387 23.47 39.84 -46.27
C GLY A 387 22.13 39.86 -47.02
N SER A 388 21.09 39.20 -46.51
CA SER A 388 19.75 39.15 -47.13
C SER A 388 18.81 40.32 -46.78
N GLY A 389 19.21 41.21 -45.87
CA GLY A 389 18.38 42.32 -45.37
C GLY A 389 17.28 41.91 -44.37
N LEU A 390 17.16 40.61 -44.07
CA LEU A 390 16.26 40.07 -43.04
C LEU A 390 16.89 40.15 -41.65
N ASP A 391 16.02 40.19 -40.63
CA ASP A 391 16.41 40.12 -39.21
C ASP A 391 16.84 38.67 -38.88
N ALA A 392 18.16 38.43 -38.92
CA ALA A 392 18.75 37.10 -38.74
C ALA A 392 18.30 36.44 -37.43
N GLY A 393 18.21 37.21 -36.33
CA GLY A 393 17.76 36.70 -35.04
C GLY A 393 16.31 36.18 -35.08
N LYS A 394 15.40 36.86 -35.77
CA LYS A 394 14.02 36.38 -35.95
C LYS A 394 13.94 35.12 -36.79
N VAL A 395 14.76 35.01 -37.83
CA VAL A 395 14.78 33.82 -38.70
C VAL A 395 15.32 32.61 -37.93
N ILE A 396 16.41 32.78 -37.18
CA ILE A 396 16.98 31.75 -36.31
C ILE A 396 15.97 31.33 -35.25
N ALA A 397 15.31 32.28 -34.57
CA ALA A 397 14.31 31.97 -33.55
C ALA A 397 13.03 31.32 -34.13
N ALA A 398 12.68 31.57 -35.39
CA ALA A 398 11.61 30.86 -36.07
C ALA A 398 12.03 29.41 -36.38
N ARG A 399 13.19 29.22 -37.03
CA ARG A 399 13.68 27.88 -37.36
C ARG A 399 13.90 27.01 -36.13
N ALA A 400 14.47 27.56 -35.06
CA ALA A 400 14.66 26.83 -33.81
C ALA A 400 13.31 26.38 -33.20
N ARG A 401 12.27 27.22 -33.27
CA ARG A 401 10.92 26.83 -32.82
C ARG A 401 10.32 25.72 -33.69
N ASP A 402 10.50 25.79 -35.01
CA ASP A 402 10.04 24.73 -35.91
C ASP A 402 10.71 23.40 -35.56
N ILE A 403 12.03 23.40 -35.33
CA ILE A 403 12.77 22.22 -34.87
C ILE A 403 12.23 21.70 -33.54
N TYR A 404 11.98 22.57 -32.55
CA TYR A 404 11.39 22.16 -31.26
C TYR A 404 9.99 21.55 -31.39
N ASP A 405 9.17 22.06 -32.31
CA ASP A 405 7.85 21.51 -32.59
C ASP A 405 7.94 20.16 -33.33
N GLU A 406 8.86 20.02 -34.28
CA GLU A 406 9.19 18.75 -34.97
C GLU A 406 9.64 17.67 -33.96
N HIS A 407 10.55 18.01 -33.03
CA HIS A 407 10.98 17.13 -31.96
C HIS A 407 9.82 16.65 -31.10
N ARG A 408 8.98 17.58 -30.63
CA ARG A 408 7.82 17.24 -29.80
C ARG A 408 6.90 16.26 -30.53
N GLN A 409 6.67 16.49 -31.81
CA GLN A 409 5.85 15.61 -32.62
C GLN A 409 6.48 14.21 -32.76
N ALA A 410 7.80 14.12 -32.97
CA ALA A 410 8.50 12.84 -33.03
C ALA A 410 8.34 12.00 -31.74
N PHE A 411 8.44 12.62 -30.55
CA PHE A 411 8.19 11.91 -29.29
C PHE A 411 6.75 11.37 -29.21
N VAL A 412 5.76 12.16 -29.67
CA VAL A 412 4.35 11.71 -29.73
C VAL A 412 4.18 10.55 -30.72
N ASP A 413 4.86 10.60 -31.86
CA ASP A 413 4.75 9.58 -32.91
C ASP A 413 5.38 8.24 -32.50
N TYR A 414 6.55 8.27 -31.84
CA TYR A 414 7.24 7.05 -31.36
C TYR A 414 6.61 6.44 -30.10
N ARG A 415 5.71 7.16 -29.42
CA ARG A 415 5.08 6.74 -28.17
C ARG A 415 4.44 5.34 -28.25
N SER A 416 3.69 5.05 -29.31
CA SER A 416 2.97 3.77 -29.43
C SER A 416 3.93 2.59 -29.48
N GLY A 417 4.99 2.68 -30.29
CA GLY A 417 6.02 1.65 -30.37
C GLY A 417 6.84 1.52 -29.08
N PHE A 418 7.08 2.63 -28.37
CA PHE A 418 7.67 2.59 -27.04
C PHE A 418 6.79 1.85 -26.03
N ILE A 419 5.48 2.11 -26.01
CA ILE A 419 4.53 1.43 -25.11
C ILE A 419 4.50 -0.07 -25.38
N GLU A 420 4.45 -0.49 -26.65
CA GLU A 420 4.48 -1.91 -27.02
C GLU A 420 5.75 -2.60 -26.51
N LYS A 421 6.93 -1.99 -26.74
CA LYS A 421 8.21 -2.50 -26.23
C LYS A 421 8.29 -2.49 -24.71
N TRP A 422 7.75 -1.46 -24.04
CA TRP A 422 7.71 -1.37 -22.59
C TRP A 422 6.91 -2.53 -22.00
N VAL A 423 5.71 -2.77 -22.51
CA VAL A 423 4.85 -3.88 -22.06
C VAL A 423 5.55 -5.21 -22.30
N GLN A 424 6.16 -5.41 -23.47
CA GLN A 424 6.93 -6.62 -23.77
C GLN A 424 8.09 -6.82 -22.78
N LYS A 425 8.90 -5.80 -22.53
CA LYS A 425 10.06 -5.86 -21.61
C LYS A 425 9.63 -6.03 -20.15
N ALA A 426 8.53 -5.38 -19.76
CA ALA A 426 7.93 -5.56 -18.45
C ALA A 426 7.55 -7.03 -18.24
N GLU A 427 6.89 -7.65 -19.22
CA GLU A 427 6.56 -9.09 -19.16
C GLU A 427 7.82 -9.97 -19.16
N GLU A 428 8.83 -9.71 -19.99
CA GLU A 428 10.08 -10.48 -20.02
C GLU A 428 10.82 -10.47 -18.65
N THR A 429 10.82 -9.31 -17.98
CA THR A 429 11.56 -9.10 -16.72
C THR A 429 10.73 -9.36 -15.46
N ARG A 430 9.42 -9.60 -15.61
CA ARG A 430 8.51 -9.88 -14.51
C ARG A 430 8.89 -11.21 -13.85
N PRO A 431 8.97 -11.26 -12.51
CA PRO A 431 9.13 -12.54 -11.82
C PRO A 431 7.96 -13.46 -12.16
N VAL A 432 8.21 -14.77 -12.22
CA VAL A 432 7.19 -15.79 -12.54
C VAL A 432 5.96 -15.62 -11.65
N LEU A 433 6.17 -15.32 -10.36
CA LEU A 433 5.15 -14.95 -9.39
C LEU A 433 5.66 -13.87 -8.46
N THR A 434 4.79 -12.97 -8.02
CA THR A 434 5.10 -12.03 -6.94
C THR A 434 5.00 -12.78 -5.61
N PRO A 435 6.07 -12.93 -4.82
CA PRO A 435 5.96 -13.59 -3.54
C PRO A 435 5.13 -12.72 -2.58
N LEU A 436 3.95 -13.21 -2.21
CA LEU A 436 3.03 -12.57 -1.27
C LEU A 436 3.07 -13.27 0.09
N ASP A 437 2.90 -12.50 1.15
CA ASP A 437 2.54 -13.03 2.46
C ASP A 437 1.02 -13.04 2.62
N TYR A 438 0.47 -14.14 3.14
CA TYR A 438 -0.92 -14.25 3.60
C TYR A 438 -0.93 -14.04 5.11
N LEU A 439 -1.42 -12.89 5.55
CA LEU A 439 -1.35 -12.42 6.93
C LEU A 439 -2.77 -12.43 7.52
N GLU A 440 -3.14 -13.52 8.19
CA GLU A 440 -4.44 -13.64 8.83
C GLU A 440 -4.34 -13.39 10.33
N PHE A 441 -5.00 -12.33 10.80
CA PHE A 441 -5.14 -12.02 12.23
C PHE A 441 -6.59 -12.27 12.67
N ILE A 442 -7.54 -11.72 11.93
CA ILE A 442 -8.96 -12.01 12.08
C ILE A 442 -9.29 -13.22 11.18
N PRO A 443 -9.93 -14.29 11.71
CA PRO A 443 -10.30 -15.47 10.92
C PRO A 443 -11.03 -15.11 9.63
N GLY A 444 -10.55 -15.68 8.52
CA GLY A 444 -11.07 -15.47 7.15
C GLY A 444 -11.04 -14.04 6.63
N VAL A 445 -10.24 -13.17 7.26
CA VAL A 445 -10.01 -11.80 6.80
C VAL A 445 -8.50 -11.61 6.60
N PRO A 446 -7.92 -12.20 5.54
CA PRO A 446 -6.49 -12.11 5.30
C PRO A 446 -6.08 -10.75 4.74
N ILE A 447 -4.85 -10.37 5.08
CA ILE A 447 -4.14 -9.26 4.47
C ILE A 447 -3.05 -9.85 3.57
N THR A 448 -2.92 -9.31 2.36
CA THR A 448 -1.80 -9.62 1.48
C THR A 448 -0.91 -8.43 1.28
N LEU A 449 0.38 -8.66 1.50
CA LEU A 449 1.43 -7.71 1.21
C LEU A 449 2.56 -8.45 0.47
N PRO A 450 3.36 -7.77 -0.35
CA PRO A 450 4.61 -8.30 -0.84
C PRO A 450 5.47 -8.79 0.33
N LYS A 451 6.15 -9.93 0.16
CA LYS A 451 7.05 -10.47 1.19
C LYS A 451 8.16 -9.50 1.58
N LYS A 452 8.60 -8.71 0.59
CA LYS A 452 9.69 -7.73 0.73
C LYS A 452 9.18 -6.35 0.39
N LEU A 453 9.45 -5.39 1.26
CA LEU A 453 9.26 -3.96 1.00
C LEU A 453 10.59 -3.24 1.24
N ASN A 454 10.78 -2.11 0.57
CA ASN A 454 11.98 -1.28 0.70
C ASN A 454 11.62 0.04 1.37
N GLY A 455 12.31 0.38 2.45
CA GLY A 455 12.20 1.66 3.13
C GLY A 455 13.28 2.67 2.72
N VAL A 456 13.47 3.66 3.60
CA VAL A 456 14.51 4.69 3.50
C VAL A 456 15.88 4.03 3.31
N ASP A 457 16.70 4.61 2.43
CA ASP A 457 18.05 4.13 2.10
C ASP A 457 18.09 2.67 1.58
N LYS A 458 17.03 2.23 0.88
CA LYS A 458 16.87 0.86 0.33
C LYS A 458 16.91 -0.24 1.39
N ARG A 459 16.51 0.08 2.63
CA ARG A 459 16.39 -0.90 3.71
C ARG A 459 15.29 -1.92 3.37
N GLU A 460 15.68 -3.16 3.08
CA GLU A 460 14.75 -4.25 2.84
C GLU A 460 14.14 -4.73 4.17
N ILE A 461 12.81 -4.85 4.22
CA ILE A 461 12.07 -5.43 5.34
C ILE A 461 11.22 -6.61 4.87
N LEU A 462 10.97 -7.55 5.79
CA LEU A 462 10.13 -8.72 5.55
C LEU A 462 8.80 -8.57 6.29
N THR A 463 7.70 -8.43 5.53
CA THR A 463 6.37 -8.13 6.08
C THR A 463 5.88 -9.24 7.02
N GLY A 464 6.05 -10.51 6.65
CA GLY A 464 5.74 -11.66 7.50
C GLY A 464 6.50 -11.70 8.83
N ASN A 465 7.73 -11.16 8.90
CA ASN A 465 8.48 -11.10 10.16
C ASN A 465 7.91 -10.05 11.11
N ILE A 466 7.52 -8.89 10.57
CA ILE A 466 6.88 -7.81 11.35
C ILE A 466 5.54 -8.30 11.90
N PHE A 467 4.73 -8.93 11.04
CA PHE A 467 3.46 -9.51 11.44
C PHE A 467 3.60 -10.55 12.56
N LYS A 468 4.57 -11.48 12.46
CA LYS A 468 4.85 -12.48 13.51
C LYS A 468 5.27 -11.84 14.84
N LYS A 469 6.12 -10.80 14.80
CA LYS A 469 6.49 -10.03 16.00
C LYS A 469 5.25 -9.38 16.64
N LEU A 470 4.38 -8.79 15.83
CA LEU A 470 3.17 -8.13 16.28
C LEU A 470 2.16 -9.11 16.88
N GLN A 471 1.91 -10.26 16.24
CA GLN A 471 1.05 -11.31 16.79
C GLN A 471 1.55 -11.79 18.17
N LYS A 472 2.87 -11.99 18.33
CA LYS A 472 3.46 -12.36 19.63
C LYS A 472 3.24 -11.29 20.70
N LYS A 473 3.30 -10.00 20.33
CA LYS A 473 2.96 -8.89 21.23
C LYS A 473 1.49 -9.00 21.67
N TYR A 474 0.56 -9.23 20.74
CA TYR A 474 -0.86 -9.38 21.04
C TYR A 474 -1.15 -10.60 21.93
N GLU A 475 -0.52 -11.74 21.69
CA GLU A 475 -0.64 -12.93 22.56
C GLU A 475 -0.19 -12.66 23.99
N ASN A 476 0.94 -11.98 24.16
CA ASN A 476 1.43 -11.62 25.49
C ASN A 476 0.48 -10.62 26.17
N SER A 477 0.03 -9.59 25.44
CA SER A 477 -0.94 -8.62 25.95
C SER A 477 -2.25 -9.29 26.35
N PHE A 478 -2.75 -10.23 25.55
CA PHE A 478 -3.97 -10.99 25.81
C PHE A 478 -3.84 -11.83 27.08
N ARG A 479 -2.74 -12.57 27.25
CA ARG A 479 -2.50 -13.35 28.48
C ARG A 479 -2.41 -12.46 29.72
N ASN A 480 -1.70 -11.33 29.63
CA ASN A 480 -1.60 -10.37 30.72
C ASN A 480 -2.96 -9.75 31.07
N PHE A 481 -3.75 -9.44 30.05
CA PHE A 481 -5.09 -8.89 30.22
C PHE A 481 -6.03 -9.90 30.89
N LEU A 482 -6.06 -11.16 30.45
CA LEU A 482 -6.85 -12.20 31.11
C LEU A 482 -6.46 -12.37 32.58
N HIS A 483 -5.15 -12.38 32.88
CA HIS A 483 -4.67 -12.43 34.26
C HIS A 483 -5.15 -11.23 35.09
N MET A 484 -5.14 -10.01 34.53
CA MET A 484 -5.62 -8.79 35.20
C MET A 484 -7.10 -8.87 35.59
N ILE A 485 -7.93 -9.57 34.81
CA ILE A 485 -9.36 -9.78 35.10
C ILE A 485 -9.65 -11.14 35.76
N ASN A 486 -8.63 -11.83 36.27
CA ASN A 486 -8.72 -13.13 36.96
C ASN A 486 -9.30 -14.26 36.11
N ILE A 487 -8.97 -14.32 34.82
CA ILE A 487 -9.31 -15.43 33.93
C ILE A 487 -8.05 -16.25 33.63
N ASP A 488 -8.11 -17.57 33.85
CA ASP A 488 -7.02 -18.46 33.50
C ASP A 488 -6.93 -18.64 31.98
N SER A 489 -5.84 -18.15 31.38
CA SER A 489 -5.54 -18.28 29.95
C SER A 489 -5.33 -19.72 29.46
N ARG A 490 -5.20 -20.70 30.36
CA ARG A 490 -5.04 -22.13 30.05
C ARG A 490 -6.35 -22.91 30.15
N ALA A 491 -7.45 -22.28 30.58
CA ALA A 491 -8.74 -22.93 30.62
C ALA A 491 -9.26 -23.24 29.21
N PRO A 492 -10.17 -24.21 29.03
CA PRO A 492 -10.79 -24.48 27.73
C PRO A 492 -11.48 -23.22 27.16
N SER A 493 -11.47 -23.05 25.83
CA SER A 493 -12.01 -21.85 25.15
C SER A 493 -13.43 -21.47 25.59
N GLY A 494 -14.32 -22.45 25.75
CA GLY A 494 -15.69 -22.21 26.20
C GLY A 494 -15.79 -21.74 27.67
N GLU A 495 -14.83 -22.07 28.52
CA GLU A 495 -14.73 -21.54 29.87
C GLU A 495 -14.20 -20.10 29.87
N ILE A 496 -13.15 -19.83 29.11
CA ILE A 496 -12.62 -18.47 28.92
C ILE A 496 -13.74 -17.53 28.42
N GLY A 497 -14.49 -17.96 27.40
CA GLY A 497 -15.61 -17.18 26.85
C GLY A 497 -16.71 -16.88 27.86
N ARG A 498 -17.11 -17.86 28.68
CA ARG A 498 -18.11 -17.66 29.76
C ARG A 498 -17.61 -16.72 30.85
N ASN A 499 -16.36 -16.90 31.28
CA ASN A 499 -15.76 -16.03 32.29
C ASN A 499 -15.62 -14.59 31.78
N TYR A 500 -15.32 -14.41 30.50
CA TYR A 500 -15.28 -13.10 29.87
C TYR A 500 -16.67 -12.46 29.75
N ALA A 501 -17.71 -13.23 29.39
CA ALA A 501 -19.09 -12.74 29.40
C ALA A 501 -19.53 -12.28 30.81
N ASN A 502 -19.07 -12.96 31.88
CA ASN A 502 -19.29 -12.52 33.25
C ASN A 502 -18.59 -11.20 33.57
N PHE A 503 -17.36 -10.99 33.08
CA PHE A 503 -16.67 -9.71 33.19
C PHE A 503 -17.45 -8.59 32.47
N MET A 504 -17.98 -8.85 31.27
CA MET A 504 -18.85 -7.91 30.55
C MET A 504 -20.11 -7.54 31.34
N ALA A 505 -20.74 -8.51 32.01
CA ALA A 505 -21.88 -8.24 32.89
C ALA A 505 -21.51 -7.40 34.13
N GLN A 506 -20.27 -7.50 34.62
CA GLN A 506 -19.77 -6.61 35.68
C GLN A 506 -19.53 -5.19 35.17
N LEU A 507 -18.99 -5.04 33.94
CA LEU A 507 -18.85 -3.73 33.31
C LEU A 507 -20.20 -3.04 33.14
N GLU A 508 -21.22 -3.75 32.67
CA GLU A 508 -22.59 -3.23 32.56
C GLU A 508 -23.10 -2.66 33.90
N LYS A 509 -22.88 -3.39 35.00
CA LYS A 509 -23.25 -2.93 36.35
C LYS A 509 -22.45 -1.71 36.81
N THR A 510 -21.15 -1.67 36.52
CA THR A 510 -20.30 -0.51 36.83
C THR A 510 -20.76 0.72 36.05
N ILE A 511 -21.11 0.59 34.77
CA ILE A 511 -21.66 1.70 33.99
C ILE A 511 -23.02 2.15 34.53
N ASP A 512 -23.90 1.23 34.93
CA ASP A 512 -25.18 1.58 35.56
C ASP A 512 -25.00 2.35 36.87
N SER A 513 -23.99 1.98 37.67
CA SER A 513 -23.63 2.70 38.90
C SER A 513 -23.04 4.10 38.63
N LEU A 514 -22.23 4.24 37.57
CA LEU A 514 -21.62 5.53 37.19
C LEU A 514 -22.62 6.48 36.54
N CYS A 515 -23.52 5.95 35.72
CA CYS A 515 -24.50 6.71 34.94
C CYS A 515 -25.90 6.11 35.12
N PRO A 516 -26.55 6.33 36.28
CA PRO A 516 -27.86 5.76 36.58
C PRO A 516 -28.96 6.40 35.71
N GLY A 517 -30.02 5.63 35.43
CA GLY A 517 -31.21 6.13 34.72
C GLY A 517 -31.86 5.10 33.81
N ASP A 518 -33.19 5.04 33.75
CA ASP A 518 -33.91 4.08 32.92
C ASP A 518 -33.88 4.48 31.42
N LEU A 519 -33.12 3.73 30.61
CA LEU A 519 -32.98 3.96 29.17
C LEU A 519 -34.30 3.79 28.40
N TYR A 520 -35.33 3.17 28.95
CA TYR A 520 -36.62 3.02 28.28
C TYR A 520 -37.52 4.26 28.42
N THR A 521 -37.12 5.22 29.27
CA THR A 521 -37.83 6.49 29.48
C THR A 521 -36.99 7.67 29.02
N GLU A 522 -37.65 8.76 28.60
CA GLU A 522 -36.94 10.00 28.22
C GLU A 522 -36.17 10.60 29.40
N GLU A 523 -36.81 10.65 30.58
CA GLU A 523 -36.21 11.19 31.80
C GLU A 523 -35.02 10.35 32.28
N GLY A 524 -35.17 9.02 32.31
CA GLY A 524 -34.09 8.12 32.71
C GLY A 524 -32.91 8.14 31.73
N THR A 525 -33.18 8.24 30.43
CA THR A 525 -32.14 8.42 29.41
C THR A 525 -31.40 9.74 29.62
N MET A 526 -32.12 10.84 29.85
CA MET A 526 -31.52 12.16 30.12
C MET A 526 -30.63 12.15 31.37
N ASN A 527 -31.07 11.49 32.45
CA ASN A 527 -30.28 11.37 33.69
C ASN A 527 -28.96 10.62 33.47
N MET A 528 -29.01 9.49 32.74
CA MET A 528 -27.81 8.72 32.39
C MET A 528 -26.82 9.56 31.58
N ILE A 529 -27.31 10.27 30.57
CA ILE A 529 -26.48 11.07 29.67
C ILE A 529 -25.85 12.26 30.40
N ASN A 530 -26.62 12.98 31.21
CA ASN A 530 -26.09 14.10 32.00
C ASN A 530 -24.96 13.62 32.91
N LYS A 531 -25.15 12.48 33.58
CA LYS A 531 -24.10 11.88 34.41
C LYS A 531 -22.88 11.45 33.61
N LEU A 532 -23.07 10.92 32.40
CA LEU A 532 -21.95 10.61 31.50
C LEU A 532 -21.16 11.87 31.14
N PHE A 533 -21.82 12.96 30.73
CA PHE A 533 -21.15 14.22 30.41
C PHE A 533 -20.43 14.81 31.63
N ASP A 534 -21.00 14.70 32.83
CA ASP A 534 -20.37 15.16 34.08
C ASP A 534 -19.02 14.45 34.33
N ILE A 535 -18.96 13.13 34.13
CA ILE A 535 -17.78 12.32 34.47
C ILE A 535 -16.80 12.13 33.30
N PHE A 536 -17.29 12.16 32.06
CA PHE A 536 -16.46 11.87 30.89
C PHE A 536 -15.80 13.17 30.37
N PRO A 537 -14.46 13.22 30.29
CA PRO A 537 -13.76 14.45 29.92
C PRO A 537 -14.13 14.91 28.50
N HIS A 538 -14.61 16.16 28.38
CA HIS A 538 -14.92 16.78 27.10
C HIS A 538 -14.56 18.28 27.07
N LYS A 539 -14.42 18.86 25.89
CA LYS A 539 -14.07 20.27 25.67
C LYS A 539 -15.08 20.96 24.75
N LYS A 540 -15.00 22.29 24.68
CA LYS A 540 -15.64 23.08 23.61
C LYS A 540 -15.17 22.63 22.24
N ILE A 541 -16.07 22.65 21.28
CA ILE A 541 -15.84 22.25 19.89
C ILE A 541 -16.09 23.38 18.92
N THR A 542 -15.34 23.42 17.83
CA THR A 542 -15.55 24.34 16.71
C THR A 542 -16.63 23.79 15.78
N VAL A 543 -17.61 24.63 15.47
CA VAL A 543 -18.78 24.28 14.64
C VAL A 543 -19.16 25.46 13.74
N VAL A 544 -20.08 25.24 12.79
CA VAL A 544 -20.58 26.32 11.94
C VAL A 544 -21.39 27.33 12.76
N LYS A 545 -21.17 28.62 12.49
CA LYS A 545 -21.85 29.73 13.16
C LYS A 545 -23.37 29.62 13.05
N TRP A 546 -24.07 29.88 14.16
CA TRP A 546 -25.54 29.80 14.21
C TRP A 546 -26.22 30.71 13.16
N LYS A 547 -25.61 31.85 12.82
CA LYS A 547 -26.13 32.77 11.79
C LYS A 547 -26.18 32.12 10.40
N ILE A 548 -25.17 31.31 10.08
CA ILE A 548 -25.08 30.57 8.81
C ILE A 548 -26.10 29.44 8.81
N LEU A 549 -26.19 28.67 9.90
CA LEU A 549 -27.20 27.62 10.06
C LEU A 549 -28.63 28.19 9.95
N ARG A 550 -28.88 29.36 10.52
CA ARG A 550 -30.18 30.05 10.43
C ARG A 550 -30.51 30.45 8.99
N LYS A 551 -29.53 31.01 8.26
CA LYS A 551 -29.69 31.34 6.83
C LYS A 551 -30.04 30.09 6.02
N LEU A 552 -29.33 28.99 6.29
CA LEU A 552 -29.53 27.71 5.62
C LEU A 552 -30.93 27.13 5.88
N LEU A 553 -31.45 27.19 7.11
CA LEU A 553 -32.82 26.76 7.43
C LEU A 553 -33.90 27.64 6.76
N TYR A 554 -33.61 28.91 6.47
CA TYR A 554 -34.52 29.77 5.72
C TYR A 554 -34.56 29.43 4.22
N GLU A 555 -33.40 29.14 3.63
CA GLU A 555 -33.30 28.75 2.22
C GLU A 555 -33.83 27.33 1.98
N TYR A 556 -33.55 26.41 2.91
CA TYR A 556 -33.95 24.99 2.85
C TYR A 556 -34.72 24.60 4.13
N PRO A 557 -35.99 24.99 4.27
CA PRO A 557 -36.78 24.69 5.46
C PRO A 557 -37.09 23.18 5.57
N PRO A 558 -36.85 22.53 6.72
CA PRO A 558 -37.15 21.11 6.95
C PRO A 558 -38.66 20.91 7.11
N ARG A 559 -39.36 20.69 5.99
CA ARG A 559 -40.83 20.67 5.94
C ARG A 559 -41.42 19.51 6.73
N ASN A 560 -40.78 18.33 6.67
CA ASN A 560 -41.27 17.16 7.39
C ASN A 560 -41.13 17.37 8.89
N LEU A 561 -40.04 18.02 9.35
CA LEU A 561 -39.86 18.37 10.76
C LEU A 561 -40.92 19.36 11.25
N VAL A 562 -41.18 20.42 10.48
CA VAL A 562 -42.20 21.44 10.81
C VAL A 562 -43.56 20.78 11.01
N ILE A 563 -43.96 19.90 10.09
CA ILE A 563 -45.22 19.15 10.17
C ILE A 563 -45.21 18.18 11.36
N ARG A 564 -44.11 17.44 11.55
CA ARG A 564 -43.96 16.42 12.61
C ARG A 564 -44.11 17.01 14.01
N LEU A 565 -43.59 18.22 14.22
CA LEU A 565 -43.65 18.93 15.50
C LEU A 565 -44.91 19.79 15.65
N GLY A 566 -45.80 19.83 14.64
CA GLY A 566 -47.07 20.54 14.71
C GLY A 566 -46.98 22.07 14.52
N PHE A 567 -45.89 22.58 13.94
CA PHE A 567 -45.74 24.00 13.63
C PHE A 567 -46.32 24.35 12.26
N LYS A 568 -46.82 25.57 12.09
CA LYS A 568 -47.45 26.02 10.83
C LYS A 568 -46.43 26.42 9.77
N ASN A 569 -45.27 26.92 10.17
CA ASN A 569 -44.22 27.41 9.27
C ASN A 569 -42.87 27.50 9.99
N MET A 570 -41.81 27.76 9.22
CA MET A 570 -40.44 27.87 9.71
C MET A 570 -40.24 29.00 10.75
N ARG A 571 -40.99 30.10 10.64
CA ARG A 571 -40.90 31.20 11.62
C ARG A 571 -41.35 30.75 13.00
N GLN A 572 -42.51 30.09 13.07
CA GLN A 572 -43.03 29.55 14.32
C GLN A 572 -42.07 28.51 14.93
N LEU A 573 -41.41 27.69 14.11
CA LEU A 573 -40.40 26.74 14.59
C LEU A 573 -39.17 27.47 15.18
N LEU A 574 -38.63 28.48 14.49
CA LEU A 574 -37.49 29.28 14.96
C LEU A 574 -37.78 30.09 16.23
N ASP A 575 -39.04 30.49 16.43
CA ASP A 575 -39.45 31.23 17.64
C ASP A 575 -39.54 30.32 18.89
N ASN A 576 -39.60 29.00 18.71
CA ASN A 576 -39.80 28.03 19.80
C ASN A 576 -38.64 27.06 20.00
N MET A 577 -37.68 26.99 19.08
CA MET A 577 -36.57 26.04 19.12
C MET A 577 -35.26 26.67 18.62
N GLU A 578 -34.14 26.26 19.23
CA GLU A 578 -32.82 26.69 18.84
C GLU A 578 -32.44 26.18 17.44
N VAL A 579 -31.72 27.01 16.67
CA VAL A 579 -31.31 26.73 15.29
C VAL A 579 -30.54 25.41 15.19
N ARG A 580 -29.65 25.15 16.15
CA ARG A 580 -28.83 23.94 16.23
C ARG A 580 -29.66 22.70 16.48
N ASP A 581 -30.68 22.80 17.33
CA ASP A 581 -31.55 21.69 17.67
C ASP A 581 -32.49 21.35 16.50
N ILE A 582 -32.99 22.37 15.79
CA ILE A 582 -33.82 22.19 14.60
C ILE A 582 -33.06 21.39 13.53
N LEU A 583 -31.83 21.81 13.18
CA LEU A 583 -31.05 21.12 12.16
C LEU A 583 -30.66 19.70 12.60
N THR A 584 -30.36 19.52 13.89
CA THR A 584 -30.10 18.19 14.48
C THR A 584 -31.32 17.29 14.38
N LEU A 585 -32.53 17.79 14.66
CA LEU A 585 -33.75 16.98 14.60
C LEU A 585 -34.21 16.70 13.18
N ALA A 586 -33.84 17.54 12.21
CA ALA A 586 -34.16 17.32 10.79
C ALA A 586 -33.64 15.96 10.29
N GLN A 587 -32.54 15.44 10.85
CA GLN A 587 -31.97 14.11 10.52
C GLN A 587 -32.96 12.95 10.67
N PHE A 588 -33.98 13.14 11.52
CA PHE A 588 -35.01 12.14 11.79
C PHE A 588 -36.16 12.24 10.79
N THR A 589 -36.42 13.39 10.18
CA THR A 589 -37.63 13.60 9.37
C THR A 589 -37.39 13.84 7.89
N GLU A 590 -36.23 14.39 7.54
CA GLU A 590 -35.89 14.72 6.15
C GLU A 590 -35.16 13.56 5.46
N ASP A 591 -35.17 13.57 4.12
CA ASP A 591 -34.51 12.58 3.27
C ASP A 591 -33.07 12.97 2.91
N LYS A 592 -32.39 12.08 2.18
CA LYS A 592 -31.01 12.33 1.73
C LYS A 592 -30.92 13.56 0.82
N ASP A 593 -31.88 13.76 -0.08
CA ASP A 593 -31.89 14.90 -1.02
C ASP A 593 -31.92 16.25 -0.30
N TYR A 594 -32.59 16.33 0.85
CA TYR A 594 -32.54 17.51 1.72
C TYR A 594 -31.12 17.81 2.20
N PHE A 595 -30.39 16.79 2.67
CA PHE A 595 -29.04 16.96 3.18
C PHE A 595 -28.02 17.19 2.08
N ASP A 596 -28.16 16.55 0.93
CA ASP A 596 -27.28 16.79 -0.22
C ASP A 596 -27.34 18.26 -0.66
N ARG A 597 -28.53 18.88 -0.67
CA ARG A 597 -28.68 20.33 -0.94
C ARG A 597 -27.97 21.20 0.10
N ILE A 598 -28.08 20.84 1.39
CA ILE A 598 -27.39 21.52 2.50
C ILE A 598 -25.88 21.45 2.31
N PHE A 599 -25.34 20.27 2.02
CA PHE A 599 -23.90 20.08 1.85
C PHE A 599 -23.36 20.78 0.60
N HIS A 600 -24.09 20.76 -0.52
CA HIS A 600 -23.75 21.56 -1.69
C HIS A 600 -23.69 23.06 -1.37
N TRP A 601 -24.68 23.57 -0.63
CA TRP A 601 -24.67 24.97 -0.23
C TRP A 601 -23.50 25.30 0.70
N LEU A 602 -23.23 24.46 1.70
CA LEU A 602 -22.09 24.65 2.63
C LEU A 602 -20.75 24.63 1.89
N LYS A 603 -20.59 23.73 0.92
CA LYS A 603 -19.39 23.62 0.08
C LYS A 603 -19.05 24.94 -0.59
N ASP A 604 -20.06 25.65 -1.11
CA ASP A 604 -19.85 26.89 -1.88
C ASP A 604 -19.78 28.14 -0.99
N ASN A 605 -20.36 28.09 0.22
CA ASN A 605 -20.59 29.28 1.06
C ASN A 605 -19.75 29.35 2.35
N LEU A 606 -19.16 28.24 2.83
CA LEU A 606 -18.31 28.30 4.02
C LEU A 606 -16.97 28.99 3.72
N ARG A 607 -16.51 29.78 4.69
CA ARG A 607 -15.29 30.59 4.67
C ARG A 607 -14.56 30.44 6.01
N PRO A 608 -13.27 30.86 6.13
CA PRO A 608 -12.51 30.76 7.39
C PRO A 608 -13.23 31.33 8.62
N ASP A 609 -13.96 32.43 8.46
CA ASP A 609 -14.70 33.11 9.52
C ASP A 609 -16.09 32.50 9.78
N SER A 610 -16.45 31.38 9.15
CA SER A 610 -17.76 30.74 9.26
C SER A 610 -17.94 29.89 10.52
N PHE A 611 -16.91 29.74 11.34
CA PHE A 611 -16.89 28.83 12.49
C PHE A 611 -16.88 29.57 13.83
N GLU A 612 -17.43 28.95 14.88
CA GLU A 612 -17.40 29.43 16.27
C GLU A 612 -17.22 28.26 17.25
N GLU A 613 -16.64 28.53 18.43
CA GLU A 613 -16.54 27.54 19.50
C GLU A 613 -17.82 27.50 20.34
N VAL A 614 -18.35 26.30 20.57
CA VAL A 614 -19.54 26.06 21.39
C VAL A 614 -19.33 24.91 22.37
N GLU A 615 -20.15 24.87 23.42
CA GLU A 615 -20.26 23.70 24.27
C GLU A 615 -20.98 22.56 23.54
N LEU A 616 -20.49 21.34 23.75
CA LEU A 616 -21.11 20.12 23.25
C LEU A 616 -22.30 19.75 24.12
N TYR A 617 -23.50 19.67 23.55
CA TYR A 617 -24.71 19.36 24.31
C TYR A 617 -25.38 18.07 23.84
N PRO A 618 -25.82 17.18 24.74
CA PRO A 618 -26.70 16.09 24.39
C PRO A 618 -28.12 16.59 24.10
N LEU A 619 -28.80 15.95 23.15
CA LEU A 619 -30.20 16.20 22.84
C LEU A 619 -30.98 14.89 22.91
N VAL A 620 -31.78 14.70 23.96
CA VAL A 620 -32.62 13.50 24.09
C VAL A 620 -33.84 13.61 23.19
N VAL A 621 -33.98 12.65 22.29
CA VAL A 621 -35.06 12.57 21.31
C VAL A 621 -36.06 11.52 21.76
N SER A 622 -37.32 11.93 21.89
CA SER A 622 -38.42 11.04 22.24
C SER A 622 -38.74 10.07 21.10
N ARG A 623 -38.66 8.77 21.37
CA ARG A 623 -39.14 7.76 20.43
C ARG A 623 -40.63 7.89 20.09
N ASN A 624 -41.45 8.32 21.06
CA ASN A 624 -42.88 8.51 20.83
C ASN A 624 -43.14 9.61 19.79
N LYS A 625 -42.31 10.66 19.79
CA LYS A 625 -42.38 11.74 18.80
C LYS A 625 -41.79 11.32 17.45
N PHE A 626 -40.86 10.35 17.41
CA PHE A 626 -40.18 9.89 16.19
C PHE A 626 -40.16 8.34 16.04
N PRO A 627 -41.33 7.66 15.90
CA PRO A 627 -41.45 6.21 16.05
C PRO A 627 -41.07 5.39 14.80
N ALA A 628 -40.91 6.02 13.63
CA ALA A 628 -40.72 5.35 12.34
C ALA A 628 -39.24 5.18 11.92
N LEU A 629 -38.29 5.38 12.84
CA LEU A 629 -36.86 5.52 12.52
C LEU A 629 -36.01 4.59 13.38
N SER A 630 -34.96 4.03 12.79
CA SER A 630 -33.98 3.17 13.45
C SER A 630 -33.36 3.86 14.68
N GLU A 631 -33.21 3.11 15.77
CA GLU A 631 -33.22 3.67 17.12
C GLU A 631 -31.93 4.33 17.58
N LEU A 632 -30.83 3.83 17.05
CA LEU A 632 -29.51 4.42 17.09
C LEU A 632 -29.07 4.47 15.63
N ARG A 633 -29.55 5.48 14.88
CA ARG A 633 -28.79 5.89 13.70
C ARG A 633 -27.38 6.21 14.18
N GLU A 634 -26.37 5.91 13.37
CA GLU A 634 -25.07 6.55 13.57
C GLU A 634 -25.33 8.05 13.73
N ILE A 635 -24.66 8.70 14.67
CA ILE A 635 -24.68 10.16 14.80
C ILE A 635 -24.56 10.73 13.40
N SER A 636 -25.60 11.43 12.91
CA SER A 636 -25.50 11.94 11.56
C SER A 636 -24.39 12.96 11.49
N ASP A 637 -23.84 13.12 10.30
CA ASP A 637 -22.84 14.13 9.96
C ASP A 637 -23.24 15.56 10.38
N LEU A 638 -24.54 15.80 10.60
CA LEU A 638 -25.10 17.07 11.05
C LEU A 638 -24.92 17.34 12.55
N ASN A 639 -24.75 16.30 13.37
CA ASN A 639 -24.42 16.47 14.79
C ASN A 639 -23.06 17.17 14.93
N ARG A 640 -22.14 16.88 13.99
CA ARG A 640 -20.84 17.54 13.88
C ARG A 640 -21.03 19.03 13.55
N LEU A 641 -21.98 19.39 12.66
CA LEU A 641 -22.30 20.78 12.29
C LEU A 641 -22.88 21.61 13.44
N THR A 642 -23.74 21.01 14.25
CA THR A 642 -24.56 21.73 15.24
C THR A 642 -23.93 21.74 16.62
N GLY A 643 -23.00 20.82 16.92
CA GLY A 643 -22.48 20.60 18.26
C GLY A 643 -23.54 19.99 19.18
N ARG A 644 -24.39 19.13 18.63
CA ARG A 644 -25.44 18.40 19.35
C ARG A 644 -25.27 16.91 19.16
N ILE A 645 -25.30 16.16 20.25
CA ILE A 645 -25.32 14.68 20.19
C ILE A 645 -26.76 14.22 20.42
N ALA A 646 -27.46 13.90 19.33
CA ALA A 646 -28.82 13.38 19.41
C ALA A 646 -28.83 11.93 19.91
N ILE A 647 -29.59 11.66 20.97
CA ILE A 647 -29.67 10.34 21.61
C ILE A 647 -31.14 9.99 21.83
N MET A 648 -31.57 8.82 21.36
CA MET A 648 -32.95 8.36 21.55
C MET A 648 -33.06 7.36 22.71
N ASN A 649 -34.18 7.38 23.43
CA ASN A 649 -34.48 6.37 24.45
C ASN A 649 -34.80 5.00 23.81
N LEU A 650 -34.49 3.92 24.52
CA LEU A 650 -34.78 2.55 24.10
C LEU A 650 -36.29 2.31 24.02
N GLY A 651 -36.71 1.50 23.06
CA GLY A 651 -38.07 0.98 23.03
C GLY A 651 -38.17 -0.34 23.79
N LYS A 652 -39.41 -0.73 24.13
CA LYS A 652 -39.68 -1.93 24.92
C LYS A 652 -39.14 -3.20 24.23
N GLY A 653 -38.38 -4.01 24.98
CA GLY A 653 -37.86 -5.31 24.53
C GLY A 653 -36.57 -5.26 23.71
N MET A 654 -35.84 -4.13 23.73
CA MET A 654 -34.59 -3.94 22.98
C MET A 654 -33.45 -3.53 23.91
N GLY A 655 -32.20 -3.77 23.50
CA GLY A 655 -31.02 -3.40 24.29
C GLY A 655 -29.97 -4.50 24.43
N GLY A 656 -30.34 -5.76 24.20
CA GLY A 656 -29.46 -6.91 24.46
C GLY A 656 -29.10 -7.02 25.95
N ASP A 657 -27.99 -7.70 26.22
CA ASP A 657 -27.47 -7.96 27.57
C ASP A 657 -26.68 -6.79 28.17
N TYR A 658 -26.18 -5.88 27.31
CA TYR A 658 -25.30 -4.77 27.72
C TYR A 658 -25.76 -3.37 27.23
N PRO A 659 -27.03 -2.98 27.45
CA PRO A 659 -27.57 -1.73 26.94
C PRO A 659 -26.89 -0.47 27.48
N LYS A 660 -26.54 -0.42 28.78
CA LYS A 660 -25.87 0.74 29.39
C LYS A 660 -24.48 0.91 28.84
N LEU A 661 -23.72 -0.18 28.74
CA LEU A 661 -22.38 -0.18 28.17
C LEU A 661 -22.41 0.24 26.69
N ARG A 662 -23.42 -0.18 25.93
CA ARG A 662 -23.61 0.26 24.54
C ARG A 662 -23.82 1.77 24.46
N TYR A 663 -24.72 2.33 25.27
CA TYR A 663 -24.98 3.78 25.29
C TYR A 663 -23.73 4.55 25.73
N PHE A 664 -23.10 4.13 26.83
CA PHE A 664 -21.93 4.78 27.37
C PHE A 664 -20.79 4.83 26.36
N THR A 665 -20.42 3.68 25.79
CA THR A 665 -19.32 3.61 24.84
C THR A 665 -19.63 4.40 23.57
N ARG A 666 -20.88 4.35 23.05
CA ARG A 666 -21.28 5.10 21.86
C ARG A 666 -21.21 6.61 22.05
N ILE A 667 -21.77 7.13 23.15
CA ILE A 667 -21.77 8.57 23.45
C ILE A 667 -20.34 9.05 23.70
N ALA A 668 -19.54 8.28 24.45
CA ALA A 668 -18.14 8.59 24.73
C ALA A 668 -17.30 8.65 23.43
N LYS A 669 -17.49 7.72 22.50
CA LYS A 669 -16.84 7.78 21.17
C LYS A 669 -17.29 9.03 20.42
N SER A 670 -18.57 9.38 20.47
CA SER A 670 -19.10 10.54 19.77
C SER A 670 -18.61 11.88 20.30
N ILE A 671 -18.32 11.96 21.60
CA ILE A 671 -17.58 13.10 22.18
C ILE A 671 -16.18 13.19 21.56
N VAL A 672 -15.47 12.07 21.45
CA VAL A 672 -14.13 12.01 20.84
C VAL A 672 -14.16 12.41 19.36
N GLU A 673 -15.13 11.88 18.59
CA GLU A 673 -15.33 12.24 17.18
C GLU A 673 -15.54 13.76 17.04
N ALA A 674 -16.45 14.34 17.85
CA ALA A 674 -16.75 15.77 17.78
C ALA A 674 -15.54 16.65 18.09
N GLU A 675 -14.72 16.28 19.08
CA GLU A 675 -13.46 16.98 19.38
C GLU A 675 -12.46 16.89 18.23
N HIS A 676 -12.33 15.70 17.62
CA HIS A 676 -11.37 15.49 16.53
C HIS A 676 -11.75 16.27 15.27
N PHE A 677 -13.03 16.23 14.88
CA PHE A 677 -13.53 17.06 13.77
C PHE A 677 -13.39 18.55 14.07
N SER A 678 -13.58 18.97 15.33
CA SER A 678 -13.32 20.35 15.73
C SER A 678 -11.86 20.74 15.47
N ASP A 679 -10.89 19.91 15.84
CA ASP A 679 -9.48 20.17 15.59
C ASP A 679 -9.18 20.20 14.08
N LEU A 680 -9.73 19.26 13.31
CA LEU A 680 -9.60 19.20 11.85
C LEU A 680 -10.14 20.48 11.17
N TRP A 681 -11.29 20.99 11.62
CA TRP A 681 -11.89 22.19 11.04
C TRP A 681 -11.19 23.48 11.47
N LYS A 682 -10.57 23.50 12.65
CA LYS A 682 -9.65 24.59 13.02
C LYS A 682 -8.49 24.65 12.03
N THR A 683 -7.93 23.50 11.64
CA THR A 683 -6.89 23.43 10.60
C THR A 683 -7.41 23.94 9.25
N TYR A 684 -8.54 23.42 8.76
CA TYR A 684 -9.10 23.88 7.47
C TYR A 684 -9.41 25.39 7.44
N ALA A 685 -9.85 25.96 8.57
CA ALA A 685 -10.08 27.39 8.67
C ALA A 685 -8.78 28.20 8.62
N ARG A 686 -7.68 27.68 9.19
CA ARG A 686 -6.35 28.31 9.13
C ARG A 686 -5.73 28.26 7.74
N GLU A 687 -5.93 27.15 7.03
CA GLU A 687 -5.48 26.92 5.64
C GLU A 687 -6.18 27.81 4.60
N ARG A 688 -7.37 28.33 4.92
CA ARG A 688 -8.18 29.29 4.13
C ARG A 688 -8.70 28.86 2.76
N LYS A 689 -8.02 27.96 2.05
CA LYS A 689 -8.38 27.55 0.70
C LYS A 689 -9.45 26.44 0.73
N GLU A 690 -10.49 26.63 -0.08
CA GLU A 690 -11.56 25.65 -0.30
C GLU A 690 -12.18 25.09 1.00
N VAL A 691 -12.27 25.92 2.04
CA VAL A 691 -12.72 25.51 3.39
C VAL A 691 -14.05 24.77 3.36
N GLY A 692 -15.01 25.25 2.56
CA GLY A 692 -16.30 24.57 2.41
C GLY A 692 -16.19 23.19 1.78
N ARG A 693 -15.32 23.00 0.77
CA ARG A 693 -15.07 21.69 0.17
C ARG A 693 -14.41 20.74 1.16
N LYS A 694 -13.35 21.16 1.85
CA LYS A 694 -12.64 20.33 2.85
C LYS A 694 -13.57 19.93 3.99
N PHE A 695 -14.33 20.90 4.51
CA PHE A 695 -15.35 20.67 5.52
C PHE A 695 -16.36 19.61 5.07
N VAL A 696 -16.98 19.80 3.90
CA VAL A 696 -17.99 18.88 3.36
C VAL A 696 -17.40 17.50 3.06
N ASN A 697 -16.19 17.43 2.52
CA ASN A 697 -15.49 16.18 2.29
C ASN A 697 -15.23 15.43 3.60
N SER A 698 -14.83 16.12 4.67
CA SER A 698 -14.57 15.47 5.97
C SER A 698 -15.82 14.85 6.61
N ILE A 699 -17.01 15.30 6.23
CA ILE A 699 -18.26 14.80 6.81
C ILE A 699 -19.00 13.83 5.89
N LEU A 700 -18.85 13.90 4.56
CA LEU A 700 -19.69 13.14 3.63
C LEU A 700 -19.35 11.65 3.47
N GLY A 701 -18.39 11.12 4.24
CA GLY A 701 -18.23 9.68 4.46
C GLY A 701 -18.17 8.83 3.18
N HIS A 702 -17.03 8.79 2.51
CA HIS A 702 -16.76 7.84 1.44
C HIS A 702 -16.20 6.52 2.00
N TYR A 703 -17.07 5.56 2.31
CA TYR A 703 -16.66 4.25 2.84
C TYR A 703 -15.61 3.54 1.96
N GLY A 704 -14.43 3.29 2.54
CA GLY A 704 -13.35 2.55 1.90
C GLY A 704 -13.50 1.04 2.04
N LYS A 705 -13.47 0.30 0.92
CA LYS A 705 -13.48 -1.18 0.95
C LYS A 705 -12.13 -1.78 1.35
N ALA A 706 -11.03 -1.03 1.20
CA ALA A 706 -9.69 -1.49 1.49
C ALA A 706 -9.43 -1.62 3.01
N MET A 707 -8.68 -2.66 3.42
CA MET A 707 -8.37 -2.94 4.82
C MET A 707 -7.57 -1.82 5.50
N PHE A 708 -6.67 -1.16 4.75
CA PHE A 708 -5.88 -0.03 5.20
C PHE A 708 -6.40 1.29 4.61
N SER A 709 -7.71 1.39 4.36
CA SER A 709 -8.28 2.65 3.91
C SER A 709 -8.04 3.76 4.95
N ALA A 710 -7.83 4.99 4.47
CA ALA A 710 -7.69 6.14 5.37
C ALA A 710 -8.90 6.29 6.31
N HIS A 711 -10.10 5.94 5.86
CA HIS A 711 -11.30 5.87 6.69
C HIS A 711 -11.14 4.91 7.89
N HIS A 712 -10.71 3.67 7.68
CA HIS A 712 -10.55 2.70 8.78
C HIS A 712 -9.48 3.15 9.79
N ILE A 713 -8.37 3.72 9.32
CA ILE A 713 -7.33 4.26 10.20
C ILE A 713 -7.84 5.46 11.01
N PHE A 714 -8.60 6.35 10.38
CA PHE A 714 -9.24 7.50 11.04
C PHE A 714 -10.25 7.05 12.10
N GLU A 715 -11.11 6.09 11.78
CA GLU A 715 -12.08 5.53 12.74
C GLU A 715 -11.39 4.80 13.89
N ASN A 716 -10.33 4.04 13.61
CA ASN A 716 -9.53 3.40 14.66
C ASN A 716 -8.89 4.43 15.59
N TRP A 717 -8.41 5.57 15.07
CA TRP A 717 -7.87 6.65 15.89
C TRP A 717 -8.89 7.15 16.92
N HIS A 718 -10.17 7.28 16.56
CA HIS A 718 -11.23 7.65 17.52
C HIS A 718 -11.35 6.64 18.66
N HIS A 719 -11.27 5.34 18.35
CA HIS A 719 -11.29 4.28 19.36
C HIS A 719 -10.05 4.33 20.25
N ARG A 720 -8.86 4.60 19.69
CA ARG A 720 -7.63 4.80 20.47
C ARG A 720 -7.77 5.97 21.44
N GLN A 721 -8.25 7.13 20.98
CA GLN A 721 -8.46 8.29 21.86
C GLN A 721 -9.55 8.06 22.92
N LEU A 722 -10.59 7.29 22.59
CA LEU A 722 -11.58 6.86 23.59
C LEU A 722 -10.89 6.11 24.73
N THR A 723 -9.98 5.16 24.45
CA THR A 723 -9.24 4.46 25.53
C THR A 723 -8.40 5.39 26.37
N VAL A 724 -7.75 6.40 25.78
CA VAL A 724 -6.97 7.40 26.53
C VAL A 724 -7.87 8.16 27.52
N LYS A 725 -9.08 8.55 27.10
CA LYS A 725 -10.05 9.20 27.99
C LYS A 725 -10.63 8.25 29.05
N LEU A 726 -10.86 6.98 28.71
CA LEU A 726 -11.29 5.97 29.68
C LEU A 726 -10.23 5.74 30.77
N LYS A 727 -8.95 5.72 30.42
CA LYS A 727 -7.85 5.64 31.40
C LYS A 727 -7.81 6.87 32.32
N LYS A 728 -8.10 8.06 31.78
CA LYS A 728 -8.24 9.29 32.59
C LYS A 728 -9.44 9.20 33.55
N LEU A 729 -10.59 8.75 33.06
CA LEU A 729 -11.77 8.52 33.91
C LEU A 729 -11.46 7.51 35.03
N ALA A 730 -10.78 6.40 34.72
CA ALA A 730 -10.37 5.43 35.73
C ALA A 730 -9.46 6.06 36.81
N ALA A 731 -8.53 6.92 36.41
CA ALA A 731 -7.67 7.65 37.35
C ALA A 731 -8.48 8.58 38.26
N CYS A 732 -9.42 9.36 37.72
CA CYS A 732 -10.31 10.21 38.51
C CYS A 732 -11.16 9.40 39.50
N LEU A 733 -11.71 8.25 39.07
CA LEU A 733 -12.48 7.38 39.95
C LEU A 733 -11.64 6.81 41.11
N ALA A 734 -10.34 6.58 40.90
CA ALA A 734 -9.44 6.16 41.97
C ALA A 734 -9.27 7.26 43.03
N GLU A 735 -9.17 8.52 42.60
CA GLU A 735 -9.08 9.69 43.49
C GLU A 735 -10.39 9.92 44.28
N GLU A 736 -11.53 9.53 43.71
CA GLU A 736 -12.86 9.59 44.35
C GLU A 736 -13.18 8.42 45.29
N ASN A 737 -12.19 7.59 45.65
CA ASN A 737 -12.34 6.38 46.46
C ASN A 737 -13.24 5.29 45.84
N ARG A 738 -13.41 5.27 44.51
CA ARG A 738 -14.13 4.23 43.76
C ARG A 738 -13.17 3.22 43.12
N ALA A 739 -12.34 2.58 43.94
CA ALA A 739 -11.25 1.71 43.47
C ALA A 739 -11.71 0.53 42.58
N GLU A 740 -12.87 -0.08 42.89
CA GLU A 740 -13.40 -1.21 42.13
C GLU A 740 -13.87 -0.79 40.73
N ASP A 741 -14.59 0.33 40.63
CA ASP A 741 -15.02 0.90 39.34
C ASP A 741 -13.83 1.40 38.53
N SER A 742 -12.86 2.04 39.19
CA SER A 742 -11.58 2.43 38.57
C SER A 742 -10.88 1.24 37.93
N GLY A 743 -10.70 0.14 38.67
CA GLY A 743 -10.08 -1.08 38.16
C GLY A 743 -10.82 -1.68 36.97
N ARG A 744 -12.16 -1.67 36.99
CA ARG A 744 -13.00 -2.16 35.88
C ARG A 744 -12.93 -1.26 34.64
N ILE A 745 -13.00 0.06 34.79
CA ILE A 745 -12.88 1.00 33.65
C ILE A 745 -11.46 0.95 33.06
N ALA A 746 -10.42 0.83 33.90
CA ALA A 746 -9.06 0.61 33.43
C ALA A 746 -8.95 -0.70 32.64
N ALA A 747 -9.51 -1.79 33.17
CA ALA A 747 -9.54 -3.07 32.46
C ALA A 747 -10.29 -2.99 31.12
N MET A 748 -11.43 -2.29 31.08
CA MET A 748 -12.16 -2.05 29.84
C MET A 748 -11.31 -1.33 28.78
N ALA A 749 -10.47 -0.38 29.20
CA ALA A 749 -9.56 0.34 28.31
C ALA A 749 -8.38 -0.52 27.84
N GLU A 750 -7.83 -1.39 28.69
CA GLU A 750 -6.72 -2.29 28.32
C GLU A 750 -7.16 -3.45 27.39
N GLY A 751 -8.40 -3.93 27.54
CA GLY A 751 -8.96 -4.95 26.65
C GLY A 751 -9.38 -4.44 25.26
N TYR A 752 -9.43 -3.12 25.07
CA TYR A 752 -9.93 -2.52 23.83
C TYR A 752 -8.97 -2.75 22.65
N GLY A 753 -9.51 -3.22 21.52
CA GLY A 753 -8.74 -3.62 20.33
C GLY A 753 -8.01 -4.95 20.46
N LEU A 754 -7.98 -5.54 21.66
CA LEU A 754 -7.27 -6.78 21.94
C LEU A 754 -8.12 -8.00 21.57
N SER A 755 -7.48 -9.01 21.00
CA SER A 755 -8.13 -10.27 20.64
C SER A 755 -7.13 -11.39 20.43
N LEU A 756 -7.62 -12.63 20.47
CA LEU A 756 -6.84 -13.81 20.15
C LEU A 756 -7.73 -14.95 19.63
N VAL A 757 -7.22 -15.73 18.67
CA VAL A 757 -7.78 -17.04 18.31
C VAL A 757 -7.18 -18.12 19.20
N LEU A 758 -8.06 -18.84 19.89
CA LEU A 758 -7.71 -19.93 20.80
C LEU A 758 -7.49 -21.25 20.04
N GLU A 759 -7.02 -22.28 20.73
CA GLU A 759 -6.56 -23.55 20.13
C GLU A 759 -7.63 -24.31 19.33
N ASP A 760 -8.91 -24.09 19.64
CA ASP A 760 -10.05 -24.71 18.95
C ASP A 760 -10.64 -23.86 17.81
N GLY A 761 -10.03 -22.71 17.52
CA GLY A 761 -10.48 -21.76 16.50
C GLY A 761 -11.42 -20.67 17.03
N THR A 762 -11.78 -20.70 18.31
CA THR A 762 -12.60 -19.66 18.92
C THR A 762 -11.86 -18.32 18.90
N PHE A 763 -12.42 -17.33 18.21
CA PHE A 763 -11.93 -15.95 18.25
C PHE A 763 -12.55 -15.21 19.44
N LEU A 764 -11.72 -14.73 20.38
CA LEU A 764 -12.18 -13.95 21.54
C LEU A 764 -11.80 -12.47 21.38
N PRO A 765 -12.75 -11.57 21.06
CA PRO A 765 -12.55 -10.13 21.15
C PRO A 765 -12.66 -9.66 22.60
N CYS A 766 -11.84 -8.67 22.98
CA CYS A 766 -11.85 -8.09 24.33
C CYS A 766 -12.37 -6.64 24.37
N SER A 767 -12.84 -6.08 23.26
CA SER A 767 -13.44 -4.75 23.28
C SER A 767 -14.87 -4.78 23.81
N ALA A 768 -15.13 -3.98 24.85
CA ALA A 768 -16.47 -3.83 25.38
C ALA A 768 -17.49 -3.33 24.34
N TRP A 769 -17.05 -2.48 23.39
CA TRP A 769 -17.87 -2.02 22.28
C TRP A 769 -18.34 -3.16 21.38
N THR A 770 -17.46 -4.11 21.06
CA THR A 770 -17.76 -5.25 20.19
C THR A 770 -18.83 -6.14 20.81
N TRP A 771 -18.68 -6.51 22.09
CA TRP A 771 -19.66 -7.29 22.84
C TRP A 771 -21.02 -6.59 22.97
N ALA A 772 -21.01 -5.32 23.40
CA ALA A 772 -22.24 -4.56 23.57
C ALA A 772 -22.97 -4.34 22.23
N SER A 773 -22.24 -4.13 21.13
CA SER A 773 -22.82 -3.95 19.79
C SER A 773 -23.35 -5.26 19.20
N TYR A 774 -22.66 -6.37 19.44
CA TYR A 774 -23.11 -7.70 18.99
C TYR A 774 -24.41 -8.10 19.70
N SER A 775 -24.43 -8.01 21.04
CA SER A 775 -25.62 -8.31 21.85
C SER A 775 -26.80 -7.38 21.52
N PHE A 776 -26.55 -6.09 21.31
CA PHE A 776 -27.60 -5.14 20.91
C PHE A 776 -28.29 -5.51 19.58
N LYS A 777 -27.57 -6.18 18.67
CA LYS A 777 -28.10 -6.66 17.38
C LYS A 777 -28.73 -8.06 17.47
N GLY A 778 -28.89 -8.61 18.68
CA GLY A 778 -29.48 -9.93 18.93
C GLY A 778 -28.48 -11.08 18.88
N GLY A 779 -27.18 -10.81 18.91
CA GLY A 779 -26.15 -11.83 19.04
C GLY A 779 -26.05 -12.40 20.45
N GLU A 780 -25.79 -13.70 20.57
CA GLU A 780 -25.63 -14.39 21.85
C GLU A 780 -24.22 -15.01 21.97
N GLY A 781 -23.63 -14.97 23.16
CA GLY A 781 -22.30 -15.54 23.41
C GLY A 781 -21.14 -14.71 22.86
N ILE A 782 -20.10 -15.38 22.37
CA ILE A 782 -18.88 -14.74 21.89
C ILE A 782 -19.16 -14.05 20.52
N PRO A 783 -18.78 -12.78 20.33
CA PRO A 783 -19.02 -12.08 19.07
C PRO A 783 -18.40 -12.77 17.85
N THR A 784 -19.16 -12.83 16.77
CA THR A 784 -18.74 -13.45 15.50
C THR A 784 -17.88 -12.51 14.65
N PRO A 785 -17.10 -13.04 13.68
CA PRO A 785 -16.19 -12.27 12.84
C PRO A 785 -16.77 -11.02 12.16
N LEU A 786 -18.07 -11.03 11.82
CA LEU A 786 -18.76 -9.92 11.17
C LEU A 786 -18.83 -8.63 12.02
N PHE A 787 -18.56 -8.71 13.33
CA PHE A 787 -18.62 -7.56 14.25
C PHE A 787 -17.26 -7.02 14.69
N LEU A 788 -16.16 -7.61 14.20
CA LEU A 788 -14.79 -7.40 14.71
C LEU A 788 -14.04 -6.23 14.09
N HIS A 789 -14.73 -5.23 13.54
CA HIS A 789 -14.09 -4.05 12.95
C HIS A 789 -13.14 -3.34 13.92
N ILE A 790 -13.44 -3.30 15.23
CA ILE A 790 -12.56 -2.70 16.24
C ILE A 790 -11.23 -3.42 16.29
N GLU A 791 -11.26 -4.73 16.53
CA GLU A 791 -10.06 -5.57 16.63
C GLU A 791 -9.27 -5.58 15.32
N ARG A 792 -9.97 -5.69 14.19
CA ARG A 792 -9.39 -5.67 12.84
C ARG A 792 -8.66 -4.36 12.58
N ASP A 793 -9.35 -3.23 12.71
CA ASP A 793 -8.80 -1.93 12.34
C ASP A 793 -7.69 -1.52 13.31
N TRP A 794 -7.75 -1.98 14.57
CA TRP A 794 -6.69 -1.75 15.55
C TRP A 794 -5.41 -2.49 15.21
N PHE A 795 -5.52 -3.78 14.90
CA PHE A 795 -4.37 -4.58 14.49
C PHE A 795 -3.80 -4.07 13.16
N ASN A 796 -4.65 -3.71 12.20
CA ASN A 796 -4.20 -3.19 10.90
C ASN A 796 -3.46 -1.87 11.05
N HIS A 797 -3.94 -0.98 11.92
CA HIS A 797 -3.26 0.27 12.22
C HIS A 797 -1.89 0.00 12.87
N ASP A 798 -1.81 -0.88 13.89
CA ASP A 798 -0.53 -1.27 14.50
C ASP A 798 0.43 -1.90 13.46
N LEU A 799 -0.08 -2.74 12.56
CA LEU A 799 0.72 -3.38 11.51
C LEU A 799 1.29 -2.33 10.55
N LEU A 800 0.48 -1.36 10.13
CA LEU A 800 0.92 -0.26 9.27
C LEU A 800 1.99 0.60 9.97
N GLU A 801 1.78 0.94 11.25
CA GLU A 801 2.75 1.70 12.05
C GLU A 801 4.09 0.97 12.17
N GLU A 802 4.09 -0.34 12.48
CA GLU A 802 5.32 -1.11 12.61
C GLU A 802 6.03 -1.33 11.27
N ILE A 803 5.29 -1.51 10.16
CA ILE A 803 5.87 -1.57 8.80
C ILE A 803 6.52 -0.23 8.46
N TYR A 804 5.79 0.88 8.59
CA TYR A 804 6.26 2.22 8.24
C TYR A 804 7.50 2.62 9.07
N LYS A 805 7.51 2.25 10.36
CA LYS A 805 8.65 2.43 11.27
C LYS A 805 9.86 1.57 10.89
N GLU A 806 9.69 0.29 10.60
CA GLU A 806 10.80 -0.60 10.20
C GLU A 806 11.39 -0.19 8.84
N MET A 807 10.59 0.45 7.98
CA MET A 807 11.05 1.11 6.76
C MET A 807 11.85 2.40 7.03
N GLY A 808 11.87 2.91 8.27
CA GLY A 808 12.65 4.10 8.65
C GLY A 808 11.88 5.42 8.57
N TYR A 809 10.56 5.39 8.43
CA TYR A 809 9.69 6.57 8.43
C TYR A 809 9.09 6.83 9.82
N ASN A 810 8.49 8.00 10.01
CA ASN A 810 7.85 8.39 11.28
C ASN A 810 6.34 8.03 11.26
N PRO A 811 5.86 7.12 12.13
CA PRO A 811 4.44 6.74 12.17
C PRO A 811 3.44 7.88 12.37
N ALA A 812 3.86 9.01 12.95
CA ALA A 812 2.99 10.18 13.12
C ALA A 812 2.48 10.74 11.77
N GLU A 813 3.25 10.57 10.69
CA GLU A 813 2.90 11.03 9.33
C GLU A 813 1.69 10.26 8.75
N ILE A 814 1.38 9.07 9.26
CA ILE A 814 0.22 8.27 8.81
C ILE A 814 -1.06 9.09 8.99
N MET A 815 -1.24 9.72 10.16
CA MET A 815 -2.43 10.51 10.45
C MET A 815 -2.47 11.82 9.66
N GLU A 816 -1.31 12.44 9.40
CA GLU A 816 -1.23 13.61 8.51
C GLU A 816 -1.74 13.26 7.11
N GLN A 817 -1.28 12.13 6.55
CA GLN A 817 -1.73 11.64 5.25
C GLN A 817 -3.23 11.29 5.23
N VAL A 818 -3.73 10.70 6.32
CA VAL A 818 -5.16 10.40 6.48
C VAL A 818 -6.01 11.67 6.44
N PHE A 819 -5.63 12.71 7.19
CA PHE A 819 -6.37 13.99 7.20
C PHE A 819 -6.37 14.66 5.84
N GLN A 820 -5.25 14.60 5.13
CA GLN A 820 -5.13 15.12 3.78
C GLN A 820 -6.04 14.36 2.80
N LEU A 821 -6.06 13.03 2.85
CA LEU A 821 -6.95 12.23 2.01
C LEU A 821 -8.42 12.51 2.32
N ILE A 822 -8.78 12.66 3.59
CA ILE A 822 -10.14 13.03 4.01
C ILE A 822 -10.52 14.43 3.48
N SER A 823 -9.63 15.42 3.58
CA SER A 823 -9.89 16.78 3.05
C SER A 823 -10.10 16.79 1.53
N GLN A 824 -9.47 15.85 0.82
CA GLN A 824 -9.60 15.64 -0.62
C GLN A 824 -10.84 14.79 -1.01
N GLY A 825 -11.59 14.22 -0.05
CA GLY A 825 -12.68 13.28 -0.33
C GLY A 825 -12.20 11.91 -0.81
N ARG A 826 -10.96 11.55 -0.46
CA ARG A 826 -10.22 10.36 -0.88
C ARG A 826 -9.99 9.38 0.27
N GLU A 827 -10.84 9.40 1.30
CA GLU A 827 -10.69 8.53 2.48
C GLU A 827 -10.80 7.02 2.19
N SER A 828 -11.33 6.65 1.01
CA SER A 828 -11.35 5.27 0.52
C SER A 828 -10.00 4.78 -0.01
N SER A 829 -9.01 5.67 -0.13
CA SER A 829 -7.66 5.34 -0.61
C SER A 829 -6.95 4.38 0.34
N ASP A 830 -6.32 3.36 -0.23
CA ASP A 830 -5.53 2.37 0.50
C ASP A 830 -4.15 2.93 0.86
N LEU A 831 -3.87 3.06 2.16
CA LEU A 831 -2.59 3.60 2.64
C LEU A 831 -1.40 2.68 2.33
N THR A 832 -1.60 1.40 2.02
CA THR A 832 -0.48 0.56 1.55
C THR A 832 0.02 1.00 0.17
N VAL A 833 -0.87 1.52 -0.68
CA VAL A 833 -0.49 2.09 -1.97
C VAL A 833 0.10 3.49 -1.79
N VAL A 834 -0.54 4.31 -0.94
CA VAL A 834 -0.15 5.72 -0.75
C VAL A 834 1.16 5.86 0.02
N LEU A 835 1.30 5.16 1.15
CA LEU A 835 2.47 5.28 2.05
C LEU A 835 3.56 4.26 1.75
N LEU A 836 3.20 3.02 1.40
CA LEU A 836 4.18 1.94 1.22
C LEU A 836 4.56 1.70 -0.25
N GLY A 837 3.91 2.39 -1.21
CA GLY A 837 4.17 2.22 -2.65
C GLY A 837 3.85 0.82 -3.18
N VAL A 838 3.02 0.05 -2.47
CA VAL A 838 2.66 -1.31 -2.87
C VAL A 838 1.78 -1.27 -4.11
N LYS A 839 2.22 -1.93 -5.19
CA LYS A 839 1.36 -2.17 -6.35
C LYS A 839 0.37 -3.29 -6.03
N PRO A 840 -0.91 -3.17 -6.42
CA PRO A 840 -1.87 -4.26 -6.27
C PRO A 840 -1.34 -5.53 -6.92
N PRO A 841 -1.34 -6.68 -6.22
CA PRO A 841 -0.95 -7.94 -6.84
C PRO A 841 -1.94 -8.30 -7.96
N LEU A 842 -1.44 -8.98 -8.99
CA LEU A 842 -2.28 -9.57 -10.05
C LEU A 842 -2.83 -10.93 -9.61
N GLU A 843 -2.19 -11.54 -8.61
CA GLU A 843 -2.58 -12.79 -7.99
C GLU A 843 -3.84 -12.60 -7.13
N GLU A 844 -4.81 -13.51 -7.29
CA GLU A 844 -6.05 -13.47 -6.53
C GLU A 844 -5.93 -14.26 -5.22
N ILE A 845 -6.61 -13.78 -4.18
CA ILE A 845 -6.82 -14.55 -2.96
C ILE A 845 -8.24 -15.06 -2.99
N VAL A 846 -8.40 -16.36 -2.79
CA VAL A 846 -9.74 -16.92 -2.57
C VAL A 846 -10.09 -16.68 -1.10
N ILE A 847 -10.94 -15.67 -0.85
CA ILE A 847 -11.48 -15.42 0.49
C ILE A 847 -12.43 -16.57 0.81
N GLN A 848 -12.07 -17.38 1.79
CA GLN A 848 -12.87 -18.50 2.24
C GLN A 848 -13.92 -18.05 3.24
N GLU A 849 -15.13 -18.61 3.16
CA GLU A 849 -16.16 -18.38 4.17
C GLU A 849 -15.71 -18.98 5.52
N VAL A 850 -15.76 -18.17 6.58
CA VAL A 850 -15.46 -18.64 7.94
C VAL A 850 -16.67 -19.36 8.47
N GLU A 851 -16.55 -20.66 8.63
CA GLU A 851 -17.61 -21.49 9.18
C GLU A 851 -17.15 -22.24 10.42
N ASN A 852 -18.12 -22.52 11.30
CA ASN A 852 -17.91 -23.43 12.41
C ASN A 852 -17.93 -24.87 11.89
N TRP A 853 -16.82 -25.26 11.27
CA TRP A 853 -16.65 -26.60 10.74
C TRP A 853 -16.68 -27.65 11.87
N PRO A 854 -17.38 -28.79 11.68
CA PRO A 854 -17.31 -29.91 12.61
C PRO A 854 -15.92 -30.53 12.59
N LYS A 855 -15.52 -31.15 13.71
CA LYS A 855 -14.23 -31.86 13.82
C LYS A 855 -14.19 -33.09 12.91
N ALA A 856 -13.05 -33.31 12.27
CA ALA A 856 -12.76 -34.54 11.54
C ALA A 856 -12.36 -35.66 12.52
N GLY A 857 -12.62 -36.91 12.15
CA GLY A 857 -12.13 -38.10 12.84
C GLY A 857 -10.60 -38.22 12.76
N MET A 858 -10.02 -38.95 13.70
CA MET A 858 -8.58 -39.20 13.77
C MET A 858 -8.18 -40.40 12.89
N LEU A 859 -7.03 -40.31 12.24
CA LEU A 859 -6.41 -41.46 11.58
C LEU A 859 -5.96 -42.50 12.61
N LYS A 860 -6.12 -43.77 12.28
CA LYS A 860 -5.70 -44.91 13.10
C LYS A 860 -4.30 -45.34 12.67
N ARG A 861 -3.33 -45.28 13.58
CA ARG A 861 -1.95 -45.73 13.31
C ARG A 861 -1.93 -47.23 13.07
N PHE A 862 -1.14 -47.66 12.10
CA PHE A 862 -0.89 -49.08 11.87
C PHE A 862 -0.06 -49.66 13.03
N PRO A 863 -0.47 -50.78 13.65
CA PRO A 863 0.20 -51.31 14.84
C PRO A 863 1.67 -51.68 14.66
N HIS A 864 2.11 -51.98 13.43
CA HIS A 864 3.48 -52.37 13.12
C HIS A 864 4.35 -51.23 12.58
N ASN A 865 3.97 -49.97 12.85
CA ASN A 865 4.81 -48.84 12.53
C ASN A 865 6.15 -48.87 13.32
N PRO A 866 7.27 -48.40 12.74
CA PRO A 866 7.40 -47.92 11.36
C PRO A 866 7.46 -49.07 10.34
N ILE A 867 6.90 -48.85 9.15
CA ILE A 867 6.90 -49.83 8.05
C ILE A 867 8.20 -49.80 7.22
N LEU A 868 8.94 -48.69 7.23
CA LEU A 868 10.29 -48.60 6.66
C LEU A 868 11.26 -47.91 7.61
N ASN A 869 12.44 -48.50 7.73
CA ASN A 869 13.59 -47.97 8.46
C ASN A 869 14.80 -47.81 7.51
N PRO A 870 15.75 -46.92 7.83
CA PRO A 870 17.02 -46.82 7.10
C PRO A 870 17.79 -48.16 7.13
N ILE A 871 18.35 -48.56 5.98
CA ILE A 871 19.19 -49.77 5.86
C ILE A 871 20.65 -49.34 5.82
N LYS A 872 21.45 -49.75 6.81
CA LYS A 872 22.81 -49.21 7.00
C LYS A 872 23.77 -49.59 5.87
N GLU A 873 23.52 -50.71 5.23
CA GLU A 873 24.29 -51.27 4.12
C GLU A 873 24.04 -50.52 2.80
N HIS A 874 22.90 -49.84 2.65
CA HIS A 874 22.55 -49.10 1.45
C HIS A 874 23.05 -47.66 1.55
N TRP A 875 24.18 -47.36 0.91
CA TRP A 875 24.89 -46.07 1.00
C TRP A 875 24.01 -44.83 0.75
N TRP A 876 22.93 -44.96 -0.03
CA TRP A 876 22.05 -43.89 -0.48
C TRP A 876 20.82 -43.66 0.42
N GLU A 877 20.55 -44.56 1.37
CA GLU A 877 19.40 -44.49 2.29
C GLU A 877 19.75 -44.84 3.75
N ASN A 878 21.05 -45.00 4.04
CA ASN A 878 21.56 -45.46 5.33
C ASN A 878 21.38 -44.46 6.48
N LYS A 879 21.10 -43.19 6.17
CA LYS A 879 20.90 -42.15 7.16
C LYS A 879 19.42 -42.04 7.51
N PHE A 880 18.56 -41.75 6.54
CA PHE A 880 17.13 -41.58 6.76
C PHE A 880 16.29 -42.07 5.57
N VAL A 881 15.06 -42.55 5.87
CA VAL A 881 13.99 -42.75 4.87
C VAL A 881 12.75 -42.00 5.29
N LEU A 882 12.26 -41.14 4.43
CA LEU A 882 11.27 -40.12 4.75
C LEU A 882 10.31 -39.93 3.58
N ASN A 883 9.19 -39.25 3.87
CA ASN A 883 8.29 -38.60 2.91
C ASN A 883 8.08 -39.38 1.60
N THR A 884 7.08 -40.26 1.58
CA THR A 884 6.82 -41.15 0.44
C THR A 884 5.60 -40.75 -0.36
N ALA A 885 5.74 -40.75 -1.69
CA ALA A 885 4.59 -40.84 -2.59
C ALA A 885 3.99 -42.25 -2.48
N ALA A 886 2.72 -42.39 -2.81
CA ALA A 886 2.05 -43.69 -2.88
C ALA A 886 1.22 -43.75 -4.17
N LEU A 887 1.38 -44.81 -4.95
CA LEU A 887 0.62 -45.06 -6.17
C LEU A 887 0.00 -46.45 -6.10
N ARG A 888 -1.33 -46.54 -6.19
CA ARG A 888 -2.01 -47.83 -6.36
C ARG A 888 -2.11 -48.16 -7.83
N VAL A 889 -1.69 -49.37 -8.19
CA VAL A 889 -1.96 -49.97 -9.50
C VAL A 889 -2.49 -51.37 -9.22
N LYS A 890 -3.79 -51.58 -9.41
CA LYS A 890 -4.47 -52.84 -9.08
C LYS A 890 -4.31 -53.18 -7.59
N ASP A 891 -3.88 -54.40 -7.30
CA ASP A 891 -3.73 -54.97 -5.97
C ASP A 891 -2.51 -54.43 -5.19
N ARG A 892 -1.60 -53.70 -5.84
CA ARG A 892 -0.33 -53.27 -5.23
C ARG A 892 -0.26 -51.77 -5.03
N VAL A 893 0.46 -51.37 -3.97
CA VAL A 893 0.84 -49.99 -3.70
C VAL A 893 2.34 -49.83 -3.88
N TYR A 894 2.74 -48.86 -4.69
CA TYR A 894 4.13 -48.50 -4.96
C TYR A 894 4.47 -47.24 -4.16
N LEU A 895 5.42 -47.39 -3.24
CA LEU A 895 5.92 -46.32 -2.37
C LEU A 895 7.20 -45.76 -2.96
N LEU A 896 7.12 -44.56 -3.53
CA LEU A 896 8.27 -43.82 -4.03
C LEU A 896 8.76 -42.92 -2.91
N TYR A 897 9.73 -43.38 -2.14
CA TYR A 897 10.14 -42.73 -0.90
C TYR A 897 11.41 -41.89 -1.06
N ARG A 898 11.47 -40.77 -0.34
CA ARG A 898 12.72 -40.01 -0.21
C ARG A 898 13.68 -40.78 0.69
N ALA A 899 14.89 -40.98 0.19
CA ALA A 899 16.00 -41.56 0.91
C ALA A 899 17.12 -40.54 1.01
N PHE A 900 17.79 -40.51 2.17
CA PHE A 900 18.93 -39.65 2.41
C PHE A 900 20.13 -40.47 2.85
N GLY A 901 21.23 -40.34 2.11
CA GLY A 901 22.49 -41.01 2.38
C GLY A 901 23.40 -40.20 3.31
N GLN A 902 24.47 -40.84 3.77
CA GLN A 902 25.57 -40.16 4.47
C GLN A 902 26.32 -39.15 3.60
N ASP A 903 26.18 -39.25 2.28
CA ASP A 903 26.70 -38.30 1.30
C ASP A 903 25.90 -36.98 1.23
N GLU A 904 24.85 -36.88 2.05
CA GLU A 904 23.98 -35.71 2.16
C GLU A 904 23.20 -35.36 0.89
N VAL A 905 22.80 -36.39 0.13
CA VAL A 905 22.02 -36.23 -1.10
C VAL A 905 20.72 -37.02 -1.00
N SER A 906 19.58 -36.35 -1.24
CA SER A 906 18.27 -36.99 -1.32
C SER A 906 18.04 -37.67 -2.69
N ARG A 907 17.50 -38.90 -2.67
CA ARG A 907 17.16 -39.71 -3.85
C ARG A 907 15.80 -40.37 -3.67
N ILE A 908 15.21 -40.90 -4.74
CA ILE A 908 13.94 -41.62 -4.66
C ILE A 908 14.17 -43.13 -4.74
N GLY A 909 13.73 -43.84 -3.70
CA GLY A 909 13.68 -45.30 -3.63
C GLY A 909 12.31 -45.86 -3.99
N LEU A 910 12.21 -47.19 -4.11
CA LEU A 910 10.95 -47.88 -4.38
C LEU A 910 10.74 -49.06 -3.42
N ALA A 911 9.59 -49.06 -2.75
CA ALA A 911 9.06 -50.21 -2.04
C ALA A 911 7.67 -50.58 -2.57
N ILE A 912 7.33 -51.87 -2.57
CA ILE A 912 6.06 -52.42 -3.06
C ILE A 912 5.34 -53.03 -1.87
N SER A 913 4.07 -52.69 -1.71
CA SER A 913 3.22 -53.06 -0.59
C SER A 913 1.92 -53.71 -1.07
N ASP A 914 1.34 -54.62 -0.27
CA ASP A 914 -0.04 -55.09 -0.42
C ASP A 914 -1.08 -54.07 0.07
N GLY A 915 -0.61 -52.93 0.59
CA GLY A 915 -1.39 -51.92 1.29
C GLY A 915 -0.88 -51.74 2.72
N TYR A 916 -0.59 -52.83 3.43
CA TYR A 916 -0.21 -52.78 4.85
C TYR A 916 1.24 -53.25 5.07
N ASN A 917 1.66 -54.30 4.37
CA ASN A 917 2.98 -54.92 4.51
C ASN A 917 3.84 -54.66 3.27
N ILE A 918 5.13 -54.38 3.49
CA ILE A 918 6.11 -54.27 2.42
C ILE A 918 6.45 -55.68 1.91
N ILE A 919 6.13 -55.95 0.65
CA ILE A 919 6.43 -57.21 -0.05
C ILE A 919 7.85 -57.19 -0.63
N GLU A 920 8.27 -56.02 -1.14
CA GLU A 920 9.56 -55.86 -1.81
C GLU A 920 10.10 -54.44 -1.59
N ARG A 921 11.42 -54.30 -1.46
CA ARG A 921 12.13 -53.02 -1.45
C ARG A 921 13.38 -53.14 -2.30
N LEU A 922 13.59 -52.22 -3.23
CA LEU A 922 14.74 -52.26 -4.12
C LEU A 922 16.03 -51.83 -3.39
N ASP A 923 17.16 -52.39 -3.81
CA ASP A 923 18.50 -52.12 -3.25
C ASP A 923 19.17 -50.87 -3.84
N LYS A 924 18.61 -50.33 -4.92
CA LYS A 924 19.08 -49.14 -5.64
C LYS A 924 17.96 -48.09 -5.78
N PRO A 925 18.32 -46.79 -5.83
CA PRO A 925 17.36 -45.73 -6.08
C PRO A 925 16.80 -45.84 -7.51
N ILE A 926 15.55 -45.44 -7.69
CA ILE A 926 14.87 -45.41 -9.00
C ILE A 926 14.93 -44.03 -9.67
N PHE A 927 15.35 -43.00 -8.93
CA PHE A 927 15.54 -41.65 -9.45
C PHE A 927 16.64 -40.93 -8.66
N ILE A 928 17.64 -40.38 -9.37
CA ILE A 928 18.82 -39.72 -8.79
C ILE A 928 19.02 -38.33 -9.41
N PRO A 929 19.67 -37.38 -8.71
CA PRO A 929 20.04 -36.08 -9.28
C PRO A 929 20.87 -36.17 -10.57
N GLU A 930 20.53 -35.38 -11.59
CA GLU A 930 21.31 -35.21 -12.82
C GLU A 930 21.60 -33.74 -13.16
N ARG A 931 20.78 -32.81 -12.66
CA ARG A 931 20.94 -31.36 -12.93
C ARG A 931 21.66 -30.66 -11.78
N GLU A 932 22.29 -29.53 -12.07
CA GLU A 932 22.94 -28.69 -11.04
C GLU A 932 21.96 -28.25 -9.95
N GLN A 933 20.73 -27.92 -10.37
CA GLN A 933 19.62 -27.54 -9.49
C GLN A 933 19.15 -28.69 -8.56
N GLU A 934 19.61 -29.92 -8.79
CA GLU A 934 19.28 -31.12 -8.01
C GLU A 934 20.47 -31.60 -7.16
N ARG A 935 21.62 -30.90 -7.14
CA ARG A 935 22.87 -31.47 -6.58
C ARG A 935 22.79 -31.88 -5.11
N LYS A 936 21.86 -31.31 -4.33
CA LYS A 936 21.59 -31.69 -2.94
C LYS A 936 20.41 -32.65 -2.79
N GLY A 937 19.63 -32.86 -3.85
CA GLY A 937 18.76 -34.00 -3.98
C GLY A 937 17.45 -33.75 -4.73
N CYS A 938 16.73 -34.85 -4.94
CA CYS A 938 15.34 -34.89 -5.37
C CYS A 938 14.48 -35.29 -4.17
N GLU A 939 13.59 -34.42 -3.71
CA GLU A 939 12.92 -34.56 -2.42
C GLU A 939 11.40 -34.64 -2.53
N ASP A 940 10.80 -35.36 -1.58
CA ASP A 940 9.37 -35.37 -1.26
C ASP A 940 8.46 -35.56 -2.50
N PRO A 941 8.55 -36.69 -3.22
CA PRO A 941 7.82 -36.91 -4.46
C PRO A 941 6.31 -37.04 -4.22
N ARG A 942 5.50 -36.47 -5.12
CA ARG A 942 4.05 -36.72 -5.24
C ARG A 942 3.77 -37.23 -6.64
N VAL A 943 2.93 -38.27 -6.76
CA VAL A 943 2.70 -38.95 -8.04
C VAL A 943 1.22 -39.05 -8.38
N VAL A 944 0.91 -38.87 -9.66
CA VAL A 944 -0.40 -39.13 -10.26
C VAL A 944 -0.23 -39.81 -11.61
N VAL A 945 -1.29 -40.46 -12.09
CA VAL A 945 -1.34 -41.02 -13.45
C VAL A 945 -2.18 -40.11 -14.32
N ILE A 946 -1.64 -39.67 -15.45
CA ILE A 946 -2.33 -38.87 -16.48
C ILE A 946 -1.97 -39.51 -17.82
N ASP A 947 -2.99 -39.85 -18.63
CA ASP A 947 -2.82 -40.44 -19.96
C ASP A 947 -1.83 -41.63 -20.01
N ASP A 948 -1.96 -42.59 -19.07
CA ASP A 948 -1.09 -43.77 -18.91
C ASP A 948 0.42 -43.47 -18.64
N GLU A 949 0.75 -42.23 -18.26
CA GLU A 949 2.06 -41.86 -17.71
C GLU A 949 1.96 -41.52 -16.21
N ILE A 950 2.94 -41.97 -15.43
CA ILE A 950 3.15 -41.53 -14.06
C ILE A 950 3.86 -40.20 -14.11
N PHE A 951 3.22 -39.14 -13.65
CA PHE A 951 3.84 -37.83 -13.42
C PHE A 951 4.26 -37.73 -11.96
N MET A 952 5.53 -37.37 -11.74
CA MET A 952 6.11 -37.11 -10.44
C MET A 952 6.49 -35.63 -10.33
N LEU A 953 5.86 -34.92 -9.40
CA LEU A 953 6.34 -33.63 -8.94
C LEU A 953 7.22 -33.84 -7.71
N TYR A 954 8.38 -33.18 -7.69
CA TYR A 954 9.35 -33.28 -6.60
C TYR A 954 10.06 -31.95 -6.38
N THR A 955 10.67 -31.80 -5.21
CA THR A 955 11.51 -30.64 -4.92
C THR A 955 12.93 -30.92 -5.41
N ALA A 956 13.41 -30.13 -6.38
CA ALA A 956 14.81 -30.10 -6.77
C ALA A 956 15.55 -29.10 -5.86
N TYR A 957 16.57 -29.57 -5.15
CA TYR A 957 17.33 -28.76 -4.20
C TYR A 957 18.81 -28.73 -4.56
N ASP A 958 19.37 -27.52 -4.64
CA ASP A 958 20.79 -27.29 -4.96
C ASP A 958 21.64 -26.83 -3.78
N GLY A 959 21.04 -26.67 -2.60
CA GLY A 959 21.68 -26.10 -1.41
C GLY A 959 21.35 -24.63 -1.16
N VAL A 960 20.89 -23.90 -2.19
CA VAL A 960 20.59 -22.46 -2.16
C VAL A 960 19.11 -22.17 -2.47
N VAL A 961 18.51 -22.90 -3.41
CA VAL A 961 17.10 -22.77 -3.82
C VAL A 961 16.46 -24.16 -3.84
N ALA A 962 15.27 -24.26 -3.25
CA ALA A 962 14.39 -25.40 -3.41
C ALA A 962 13.25 -25.02 -4.38
N GLN A 963 13.12 -25.74 -5.50
CA GLN A 963 12.14 -25.43 -6.54
C GLN A 963 11.42 -26.69 -7.03
N ILE A 964 10.23 -26.53 -7.59
CA ILE A 964 9.42 -27.64 -8.10
C ILE A 964 9.92 -28.09 -9.47
N ALA A 965 10.19 -29.39 -9.59
CA ALA A 965 10.52 -30.07 -10.83
C ALA A 965 9.51 -31.18 -11.15
N ALA A 966 9.39 -31.50 -12.44
CA ALA A 966 8.51 -32.54 -12.94
C ALA A 966 9.31 -33.60 -13.71
N ALA A 967 8.95 -34.87 -13.50
CA ALA A 967 9.41 -36.00 -14.30
C ALA A 967 8.23 -36.91 -14.66
N SER A 968 8.30 -37.64 -15.76
CA SER A 968 7.29 -38.66 -16.07
C SER A 968 7.88 -39.95 -16.66
N ILE A 969 7.15 -41.05 -16.50
CA ILE A 969 7.46 -42.37 -17.05
C ILE A 969 6.16 -43.09 -17.42
N PRO A 970 6.07 -43.78 -18.57
CA PRO A 970 4.90 -44.60 -18.88
C PRO A 970 4.65 -45.66 -17.79
N VAL A 971 3.39 -45.89 -17.40
CA VAL A 971 3.03 -46.89 -16.36
C VAL A 971 3.61 -48.26 -16.73
N LYS A 972 3.54 -48.65 -18.00
CA LYS A 972 4.10 -49.92 -18.50
C LYS A 972 5.61 -50.04 -18.24
N ASP A 973 6.37 -48.99 -18.53
CA ASP A 973 7.83 -49.00 -18.37
C ASP A 973 8.21 -49.01 -16.87
N PHE A 974 7.46 -48.28 -16.04
CA PHE A 974 7.63 -48.33 -14.58
C PHE A 974 7.37 -49.73 -14.00
N LEU A 975 6.28 -50.39 -14.41
CA LEU A 975 5.95 -51.76 -13.98
C LEU A 975 6.96 -52.79 -14.48
N ASN A 976 7.57 -52.56 -15.65
CA ASN A 976 8.66 -53.37 -16.20
C ASN A 976 10.02 -53.10 -15.54
N ARG A 977 10.10 -52.13 -14.61
CA ARG A 977 11.33 -51.70 -13.92
C ARG A 977 12.35 -51.03 -14.83
N ASP A 978 11.91 -50.43 -15.94
CA ASP A 978 12.76 -49.68 -16.87
C ASP A 978 13.00 -48.24 -16.37
N PHE A 979 13.53 -48.07 -15.16
CA PHE A 979 13.62 -46.77 -14.48
C PHE A 979 14.54 -45.76 -15.18
N ASP A 980 15.47 -46.21 -16.03
CA ASP A 980 16.29 -45.31 -16.86
C ASP A 980 15.47 -44.50 -17.88
N ARG A 981 14.17 -44.82 -18.05
CA ARG A 981 13.25 -44.13 -18.96
C ARG A 981 12.52 -42.94 -18.34
N TRP A 982 12.82 -42.54 -17.10
CA TRP A 982 12.31 -41.30 -16.54
C TRP A 982 12.67 -40.10 -17.42
N LYS A 983 11.65 -39.33 -17.83
CA LYS A 983 11.81 -38.10 -18.61
C LYS A 983 11.67 -36.90 -17.70
N ARG A 984 12.74 -36.13 -17.49
CA ARG A 984 12.66 -34.82 -16.82
C ARG A 984 11.91 -33.82 -17.71
N ARG A 985 10.74 -33.38 -17.26
CA ARG A 985 9.84 -32.49 -18.01
C ARG A 985 10.21 -31.02 -17.87
N GLY A 986 10.92 -30.62 -16.80
CA GLY A 986 11.31 -29.23 -16.57
C GLY A 986 11.07 -28.80 -15.12
N PHE A 987 11.31 -27.51 -14.84
CA PHE A 987 10.90 -26.89 -13.58
C PHE A 987 9.53 -26.24 -13.78
N ALA A 988 8.62 -26.41 -12.82
CA ALA A 988 7.30 -25.77 -12.89
C ALA A 988 7.40 -24.26 -12.74
N PHE A 989 8.19 -23.81 -11.76
CA PHE A 989 8.40 -22.40 -11.43
C PHE A 989 9.90 -22.11 -11.29
N PRO A 990 10.63 -21.97 -12.41
CA PRO A 990 12.09 -21.81 -12.40
C PRO A 990 12.54 -20.63 -11.52
N GLY A 991 13.49 -20.88 -10.61
CA GLY A 991 14.09 -19.85 -9.76
C GLY A 991 13.24 -19.36 -8.59
N LEU A 992 12.04 -19.90 -8.40
CA LEU A 992 11.17 -19.59 -7.27
C LEU A 992 11.40 -20.59 -6.12
N TRP A 993 11.51 -20.09 -4.89
CA TRP A 993 11.53 -20.94 -3.71
C TRP A 993 10.13 -21.51 -3.46
N ASP A 994 9.95 -22.79 -3.75
CA ASP A 994 8.64 -23.45 -3.82
C ASP A 994 8.75 -24.95 -3.48
N LYS A 995 7.74 -25.49 -2.80
CA LYS A 995 7.68 -26.87 -2.31
C LYS A 995 6.26 -27.44 -2.40
N ASP A 996 6.10 -28.71 -2.04
CA ASP A 996 4.80 -29.35 -1.80
C ASP A 996 3.84 -29.38 -2.99
N ALA A 997 4.37 -29.50 -4.20
CA ALA A 997 3.53 -29.51 -5.39
C ALA A 997 2.96 -30.89 -5.73
N PHE A 998 1.72 -30.92 -6.22
CA PHE A 998 1.11 -32.07 -6.88
C PHE A 998 0.23 -31.63 -8.04
N LEU A 999 -0.02 -32.55 -8.98
CA LEU A 999 -1.02 -32.37 -10.05
C LEU A 999 -2.33 -33.05 -9.67
N PHE A 1000 -3.45 -32.51 -10.14
CA PHE A 1000 -4.69 -33.28 -10.18
C PHE A 1000 -4.59 -34.38 -11.26
N PRO A 1001 -5.17 -35.57 -11.03
CA PRO A 1001 -5.01 -36.72 -11.91
C PRO A 1001 -5.82 -36.62 -13.22
N GLU A 1002 -6.68 -35.59 -13.35
CA GLU A 1002 -7.48 -35.36 -14.55
C GLU A 1002 -7.62 -33.87 -14.84
N LYS A 1003 -8.04 -33.54 -16.06
CA LYS A 1003 -8.46 -32.17 -16.39
C LYS A 1003 -9.77 -31.84 -15.68
N ILE A 1004 -9.84 -30.65 -15.09
CA ILE A 1004 -11.03 -30.14 -14.42
C ILE A 1004 -11.51 -28.92 -15.19
N GLU A 1005 -12.75 -28.96 -15.68
CA GLU A 1005 -13.31 -27.95 -16.60
C GLU A 1005 -12.37 -27.63 -17.77
N GLY A 1006 -11.73 -28.67 -18.33
CA GLY A 1006 -10.83 -28.58 -19.49
C GLY A 1006 -9.38 -28.20 -19.18
N LYS A 1007 -9.04 -27.89 -17.92
CA LYS A 1007 -7.71 -27.41 -17.51
C LYS A 1007 -6.94 -28.41 -16.65
N TYR A 1008 -5.62 -28.43 -16.79
CA TYR A 1008 -4.72 -29.04 -15.81
C TYR A 1008 -4.62 -28.12 -14.60
N VAL A 1009 -4.53 -28.73 -13.41
CA VAL A 1009 -4.51 -28.02 -12.13
C VAL A 1009 -3.30 -28.50 -11.32
N ILE A 1010 -2.54 -27.55 -10.79
CA ILE A 1010 -1.42 -27.80 -9.89
C ILE A 1010 -1.68 -27.11 -8.55
N TYR A 1011 -1.46 -27.80 -7.45
CA TYR A 1011 -1.24 -27.16 -6.15
C TYR A 1011 0.26 -27.07 -5.90
N HIS A 1012 0.68 -25.98 -5.26
CA HIS A 1012 2.08 -25.75 -4.88
C HIS A 1012 2.15 -24.83 -3.65
N ARG A 1013 3.36 -24.54 -3.14
CA ARG A 1013 3.53 -23.81 -1.88
C ARG A 1013 4.70 -22.85 -1.95
N ILE A 1014 4.34 -21.59 -2.18
CA ILE A 1014 5.19 -20.46 -1.77
C ILE A 1014 4.92 -20.22 -0.28
N GLU A 1015 5.89 -20.59 0.56
CA GLU A 1015 5.75 -20.52 2.03
C GLU A 1015 5.25 -19.13 2.45
N PRO A 1016 4.19 -19.00 3.28
CA PRO A 1016 3.61 -20.05 4.12
C PRO A 1016 2.30 -20.68 3.61
N SER A 1017 1.87 -20.36 2.37
CA SER A 1017 0.50 -20.60 1.90
C SER A 1017 0.43 -21.63 0.78
N ILE A 1018 -0.71 -22.31 0.64
CA ILE A 1018 -0.99 -23.20 -0.49
C ILE A 1018 -1.60 -22.39 -1.64
N TRP A 1019 -1.06 -22.62 -2.82
CA TRP A 1019 -1.43 -21.98 -4.06
C TRP A 1019 -2.03 -22.99 -5.03
N ILE A 1020 -2.90 -22.51 -5.91
CA ILE A 1020 -3.43 -23.22 -7.06
C ILE A 1020 -3.02 -22.48 -8.33
N ALA A 1021 -2.74 -23.23 -9.40
CA ALA A 1021 -2.60 -22.66 -10.74
C ALA A 1021 -3.24 -23.56 -11.78
N TYR A 1022 -3.64 -22.94 -12.89
CA TYR A 1022 -4.40 -23.57 -13.97
C TYR A 1022 -3.66 -23.43 -15.30
N SER A 1023 -3.74 -24.45 -16.15
CA SER A 1023 -3.16 -24.42 -17.50
C SER A 1023 -4.00 -25.23 -18.48
N ASP A 1024 -4.12 -24.78 -19.73
CA ASP A 1024 -4.81 -25.51 -20.79
C ASP A 1024 -3.97 -26.70 -21.30
N GLU A 1025 -2.64 -26.59 -21.17
CA GLU A 1025 -1.64 -27.58 -21.59
C GLU A 1025 -0.76 -28.04 -20.41
N LEU A 1026 -0.31 -29.30 -20.43
CA LEU A 1026 0.58 -29.85 -19.40
C LEU A 1026 2.04 -29.56 -19.78
N ILE A 1027 2.48 -28.33 -19.51
CA ILE A 1027 3.80 -27.81 -19.86
C ILE A 1027 4.61 -27.40 -18.64
N PHE A 1028 5.93 -27.43 -18.77
CA PHE A 1028 6.89 -26.99 -17.77
C PHE A 1028 7.99 -26.17 -18.48
N PRO A 1029 8.12 -24.84 -18.23
CA PRO A 1029 7.51 -24.07 -17.15
C PRO A 1029 5.99 -23.93 -17.25
N TRP A 1030 5.33 -23.81 -16.09
CA TRP A 1030 3.90 -23.55 -16.00
C TRP A 1030 3.59 -22.11 -16.45
N PRO A 1031 2.39 -21.82 -17.01
CA PRO A 1031 1.98 -20.45 -17.32
C PRO A 1031 2.06 -19.50 -16.11
N ARG A 1032 2.35 -18.22 -16.36
CA ARG A 1032 2.52 -17.21 -15.29
C ARG A 1032 1.21 -16.68 -14.71
N ASP A 1033 0.10 -16.86 -15.43
CA ASP A 1033 -1.22 -16.35 -15.04
C ASP A 1033 -2.07 -17.42 -14.34
N GLY A 1034 -3.12 -16.97 -13.65
CA GLY A 1034 -4.11 -17.88 -13.04
C GLY A 1034 -3.70 -18.48 -11.70
N HIS A 1035 -2.63 -17.96 -11.09
CA HIS A 1035 -2.20 -18.31 -9.74
C HIS A 1035 -3.08 -17.66 -8.68
N LYS A 1036 -3.53 -18.46 -7.71
CA LYS A 1036 -4.32 -17.98 -6.57
C LYS A 1036 -3.84 -18.57 -5.26
N ILE A 1037 -3.85 -17.77 -4.20
CA ILE A 1037 -3.74 -18.30 -2.83
C ILE A 1037 -5.11 -18.85 -2.45
N ILE A 1038 -5.21 -20.16 -2.25
CA ILE A 1038 -6.46 -20.81 -1.82
C ILE A 1038 -6.58 -20.86 -0.30
N MET A 1039 -5.44 -20.96 0.39
CA MET A 1039 -5.39 -21.19 1.82
C MET A 1039 -4.06 -20.70 2.36
N GLY A 1040 -4.10 -19.96 3.47
CA GLY A 1040 -2.93 -19.65 4.28
C GLY A 1040 -3.00 -20.23 5.69
N PRO A 1041 -1.96 -19.98 6.50
CA PRO A 1041 -1.95 -20.35 7.92
C PRO A 1041 -3.10 -19.65 8.65
N ARG A 1042 -3.72 -20.34 9.62
CA ARG A 1042 -4.78 -19.75 10.45
C ARG A 1042 -4.19 -18.85 11.53
N SER A 1043 -4.99 -17.92 12.04
CA SER A 1043 -4.52 -17.01 13.08
C SER A 1043 -4.41 -17.64 14.48
N GLY A 1044 -3.70 -16.94 15.37
CA GLY A 1044 -3.59 -17.26 16.80
C GLY A 1044 -2.94 -18.61 17.13
N LEU A 1045 -3.57 -19.36 18.04
CA LEU A 1045 -3.03 -20.58 18.65
C LEU A 1045 -3.40 -21.87 17.89
N MET A 1046 -3.89 -21.75 16.66
CA MET A 1046 -4.25 -22.91 15.84
C MET A 1046 -3.02 -23.76 15.49
N TRP A 1047 -3.24 -25.07 15.32
CA TRP A 1047 -2.18 -26.06 15.05
C TRP A 1047 -1.48 -25.88 13.70
N ASP A 1048 -2.04 -25.09 12.79
CA ASP A 1048 -1.52 -24.77 11.46
C ASP A 1048 -1.33 -23.26 11.25
N SER A 1049 -0.91 -22.57 12.32
CA SER A 1049 -0.80 -21.12 12.38
C SER A 1049 0.50 -20.52 11.86
N LEU A 1050 1.57 -21.31 11.72
CA LEU A 1050 2.87 -20.82 11.26
C LEU A 1050 3.03 -20.97 9.75
N LYS A 1051 2.79 -22.18 9.22
CA LYS A 1051 2.81 -22.50 7.80
C LYS A 1051 2.02 -23.76 7.49
N ILE A 1052 1.60 -23.87 6.24
CA ILE A 1052 0.90 -25.03 5.70
C ILE A 1052 1.52 -25.45 4.38
N GLY A 1053 1.25 -26.68 3.97
CA GLY A 1053 1.63 -27.17 2.65
C GLY A 1053 0.83 -28.40 2.24
N ALA A 1054 0.75 -28.60 0.93
CA ALA A 1054 0.08 -29.74 0.36
C ALA A 1054 0.80 -31.04 0.76
N GLY A 1055 0.02 -32.04 1.16
CA GLY A 1055 0.55 -33.34 1.57
C GLY A 1055 0.50 -34.33 0.42
N ALA A 1056 -0.48 -35.24 0.50
CA ALA A 1056 -0.73 -36.26 -0.51
C ALA A 1056 -1.44 -35.70 -1.75
N GLN A 1057 -1.35 -36.44 -2.85
CA GLN A 1057 -2.13 -36.17 -4.06
C GLN A 1057 -3.65 -36.23 -3.77
N PRO A 1058 -4.50 -35.54 -4.55
CA PRO A 1058 -5.91 -35.43 -4.26
C PRO A 1058 -6.63 -36.77 -4.52
N ILE A 1059 -7.53 -37.14 -3.60
CA ILE A 1059 -8.34 -38.37 -3.69
C ILE A 1059 -9.76 -37.98 -4.06
N LYS A 1060 -10.28 -38.54 -5.16
CA LYS A 1060 -11.63 -38.25 -5.63
C LYS A 1060 -12.66 -38.99 -4.78
N THR A 1061 -13.62 -38.25 -4.23
CA THR A 1061 -14.75 -38.81 -3.48
C THR A 1061 -16.06 -38.36 -4.12
N LYS A 1062 -17.18 -38.98 -3.76
CA LYS A 1062 -18.51 -38.49 -4.19
C LYS A 1062 -18.89 -37.10 -3.67
N TYR A 1063 -18.08 -36.51 -2.78
CA TYR A 1063 -18.32 -35.19 -2.18
C TYR A 1063 -17.37 -34.10 -2.70
N GLY A 1064 -16.30 -34.44 -3.40
CA GLY A 1064 -15.20 -33.51 -3.64
C GLY A 1064 -13.87 -34.21 -3.74
N TRP A 1065 -12.84 -33.43 -4.07
CA TRP A 1065 -11.45 -33.86 -3.93
C TRP A 1065 -11.05 -33.74 -2.47
N LEU A 1066 -10.75 -34.86 -1.83
CA LEU A 1066 -10.23 -34.93 -0.47
C LEU A 1066 -8.72 -34.84 -0.51
N LEU A 1067 -8.16 -33.90 0.25
CA LEU A 1067 -6.72 -33.69 0.34
C LEU A 1067 -6.28 -33.72 1.79
N ILE A 1068 -5.15 -34.38 2.03
CA ILE A 1068 -4.46 -34.35 3.32
C ILE A 1068 -3.34 -33.34 3.21
N TYR A 1069 -3.36 -32.33 4.06
CA TYR A 1069 -2.36 -31.27 4.12
C TYR A 1069 -1.63 -31.31 5.45
N HIS A 1070 -0.43 -30.73 5.49
CA HIS A 1070 0.29 -30.55 6.75
C HIS A 1070 0.17 -29.12 7.25
N GLY A 1071 0.14 -28.97 8.57
CA GLY A 1071 0.14 -27.68 9.25
C GLY A 1071 1.18 -27.69 10.36
N VAL A 1072 1.79 -26.52 10.55
CA VAL A 1072 2.86 -26.29 11.51
C VAL A 1072 2.44 -25.18 12.45
N ASP A 1073 2.61 -25.40 13.75
CA ASP A 1073 2.43 -24.37 14.76
C ASP A 1073 3.75 -23.65 15.07
N ARG A 1074 3.72 -22.72 16.02
CA ARG A 1074 4.90 -21.95 16.43
C ARG A 1074 5.91 -22.72 17.25
N GLU A 1075 5.53 -23.89 17.77
CA GLU A 1075 6.43 -24.83 18.44
C GLU A 1075 7.11 -25.77 17.43
N MET A 1076 6.89 -25.54 16.13
CA MET A 1076 7.44 -26.32 15.03
C MET A 1076 6.94 -27.77 15.00
N ILE A 1077 5.74 -28.03 15.54
CA ILE A 1077 5.12 -29.35 15.52
C ILE A 1077 4.34 -29.51 14.21
N TYR A 1078 4.70 -30.52 13.41
CA TYR A 1078 4.02 -30.82 12.15
C TYR A 1078 2.90 -31.83 12.39
N ARG A 1079 1.69 -31.49 11.98
CA ARG A 1079 0.49 -32.33 12.07
C ARG A 1079 -0.19 -32.44 10.72
N LEU A 1080 -1.04 -33.44 10.55
CA LEU A 1080 -1.87 -33.59 9.34
C LEU A 1080 -3.30 -33.12 9.62
N GLY A 1081 -3.93 -32.51 8.62
CA GLY A 1081 -5.35 -32.20 8.57
C GLY A 1081 -5.94 -32.53 7.20
N VAL A 1082 -7.25 -32.33 7.04
CA VAL A 1082 -7.93 -32.55 5.76
C VAL A 1082 -8.60 -31.29 5.24
N ILE A 1083 -8.61 -31.15 3.92
CA ILE A 1083 -9.48 -30.24 3.19
C ILE A 1083 -10.29 -31.00 2.15
N LEU A 1084 -11.50 -30.51 1.88
CA LEU A 1084 -12.33 -30.95 0.76
C LEU A 1084 -12.51 -29.77 -0.18
N VAL A 1085 -12.26 -29.96 -1.47
CA VAL A 1085 -12.49 -28.93 -2.51
C VAL A 1085 -13.46 -29.43 -3.58
N ASP A 1086 -14.13 -28.50 -4.25
CA ASP A 1086 -15.16 -28.79 -5.25
C ASP A 1086 -14.59 -29.59 -6.44
N LEU A 1087 -15.38 -30.54 -6.95
CA LEU A 1087 -14.97 -31.37 -8.10
C LEU A 1087 -14.79 -30.55 -9.38
N LYS A 1088 -15.55 -29.46 -9.53
CA LYS A 1088 -15.55 -28.60 -10.72
C LYS A 1088 -14.68 -27.36 -10.57
N ASP A 1089 -14.49 -26.90 -9.33
CA ASP A 1089 -13.62 -25.76 -9.02
C ASP A 1089 -12.73 -26.08 -7.81
N PRO A 1090 -11.54 -26.65 -8.02
CA PRO A 1090 -10.62 -26.95 -6.93
C PRO A 1090 -10.09 -25.72 -6.21
N GLY A 1091 -10.37 -24.50 -6.68
CA GLY A 1091 -10.12 -23.27 -5.93
C GLY A 1091 -11.12 -23.04 -4.79
N ARG A 1092 -12.29 -23.69 -4.83
CA ARG A 1092 -13.37 -23.55 -3.85
C ARG A 1092 -13.25 -24.58 -2.74
N LEU A 1093 -13.00 -24.10 -1.52
CA LEU A 1093 -12.94 -24.92 -0.31
C LEU A 1093 -14.36 -25.26 0.17
N LEU A 1094 -14.64 -26.56 0.30
CA LEU A 1094 -15.90 -27.08 0.83
C LEU A 1094 -15.81 -27.47 2.30
N TYR A 1095 -14.59 -27.73 2.80
CA TYR A 1095 -14.33 -28.07 4.20
C TYR A 1095 -12.83 -27.95 4.51
N ARG A 1096 -12.50 -27.50 5.72
CA ARG A 1096 -11.15 -27.59 6.31
C ARG A 1096 -11.27 -28.03 7.75
N SER A 1097 -10.54 -29.08 8.14
CA SER A 1097 -10.64 -29.61 9.50
C SER A 1097 -10.22 -28.56 10.55
N PRO A 1098 -11.03 -28.31 11.59
CA PRO A 1098 -10.65 -27.44 12.70
C PRO A 1098 -9.53 -28.07 13.54
N ASN A 1099 -9.54 -29.40 13.68
CA ASN A 1099 -8.53 -30.19 14.39
C ASN A 1099 -7.53 -30.87 13.43
N PRO A 1100 -6.34 -31.26 13.93
CA PRO A 1100 -5.49 -32.22 13.23
C PRO A 1100 -6.17 -33.60 13.23
N ILE A 1101 -5.95 -34.37 12.17
CA ILE A 1101 -6.37 -35.78 12.05
C ILE A 1101 -5.27 -36.75 12.51
N LEU A 1102 -4.01 -36.28 12.57
CA LEU A 1102 -2.85 -37.02 13.07
C LEU A 1102 -1.83 -36.04 13.64
N SER A 1103 -1.37 -36.31 14.87
CA SER A 1103 -0.30 -35.56 15.55
C SER A 1103 0.84 -36.50 15.93
N PRO A 1104 2.07 -36.02 16.17
CA PRO A 1104 3.13 -36.85 16.71
C PRO A 1104 2.78 -37.32 18.14
N GLU A 1105 2.72 -38.63 18.36
CA GLU A 1105 2.41 -39.22 19.68
C GLU A 1105 3.33 -40.38 20.04
N THR A 1106 3.85 -41.10 19.04
CA THR A 1106 4.73 -42.25 19.25
C THR A 1106 6.20 -41.85 19.26
N GLU A 1107 7.07 -42.73 19.80
CA GLU A 1107 8.51 -42.49 19.88
C GLU A 1107 9.15 -42.17 18.52
N CYS A 1108 8.71 -42.86 17.45
CA CYS A 1108 9.21 -42.63 16.09
C CYS A 1108 8.72 -41.30 15.46
N GLU A 1109 7.58 -40.76 15.90
CA GLU A 1109 7.01 -39.49 15.40
C GLU A 1109 7.54 -38.28 16.18
N ILE A 1110 7.69 -38.43 17.50
CA ILE A 1110 8.29 -37.41 18.38
C ILE A 1110 9.78 -37.30 18.07
N GLY A 1111 10.45 -38.43 17.83
CA GLY A 1111 11.87 -38.49 17.52
C GLY A 1111 12.77 -38.19 18.72
N LYS A 1112 13.96 -38.81 18.74
CA LYS A 1112 15.00 -38.54 19.75
C LYS A 1112 16.02 -37.57 19.20
N LYS A 1113 16.37 -36.57 20.02
CA LYS A 1113 17.37 -35.57 19.67
C LYS A 1113 18.72 -36.23 19.36
N GLY A 1114 19.22 -36.04 18.13
CA GLY A 1114 20.47 -36.62 17.63
C GLY A 1114 20.33 -37.94 16.89
N GLU A 1115 19.14 -38.57 16.93
CA GLU A 1115 18.83 -39.81 16.20
C GLU A 1115 17.86 -39.58 15.04
N CYS A 1116 17.06 -38.51 15.09
CA CYS A 1116 16.16 -38.07 14.03
C CYS A 1116 16.62 -36.77 13.36
N TRP A 1117 16.16 -36.50 12.14
CA TRP A 1117 16.44 -35.23 11.47
C TRP A 1117 15.63 -34.08 12.09
N VAL A 1118 14.31 -34.21 12.14
CA VAL A 1118 13.41 -33.17 12.68
C VAL A 1118 12.42 -33.82 13.66
N PRO A 1119 12.49 -33.51 14.97
CA PRO A 1119 11.56 -34.08 15.95
C PRO A 1119 10.15 -33.49 15.81
N ASN A 1120 9.15 -34.18 16.35
CA ASN A 1120 7.73 -33.78 16.36
C ASN A 1120 7.14 -33.59 14.95
N VAL A 1121 7.37 -34.57 14.07
CA VAL A 1121 6.90 -34.51 12.67
C VAL A 1121 6.07 -35.73 12.29
N VAL A 1122 4.87 -35.46 11.77
CA VAL A 1122 4.16 -36.37 10.86
C VAL A 1122 3.92 -35.64 9.53
N PHE A 1123 4.34 -36.24 8.42
CA PHE A 1123 4.32 -35.61 7.09
C PHE A 1123 3.96 -36.62 6.01
N THR A 1124 3.02 -36.32 5.10
CA THR A 1124 2.65 -37.26 4.02
C THR A 1124 2.86 -36.65 2.65
N CYS A 1125 3.31 -37.48 1.69
CA CYS A 1125 3.31 -37.17 0.26
C CYS A 1125 2.41 -38.14 -0.53
N GLY A 1126 1.74 -39.07 0.13
CA GLY A 1126 1.14 -40.23 -0.52
C GLY A 1126 0.01 -40.83 0.30
N ALA A 1127 -1.19 -40.78 -0.27
CA ALA A 1127 -2.36 -41.47 0.25
C ALA A 1127 -3.12 -42.13 -0.91
N VAL A 1128 -3.60 -43.36 -0.69
CA VAL A 1128 -4.29 -44.15 -1.71
C VAL A 1128 -5.49 -44.84 -1.09
N PRO A 1129 -6.53 -45.18 -1.87
CA PRO A 1129 -7.60 -46.02 -1.35
C PRO A 1129 -7.07 -47.41 -1.00
N ALA A 1130 -7.68 -48.05 0.00
CA ALA A 1130 -7.34 -49.41 0.41
C ALA A 1130 -7.66 -50.43 -0.70
N LEU A 1131 -8.72 -50.18 -1.48
CA LEU A 1131 -9.09 -50.93 -2.68
C LEU A 1131 -8.85 -50.10 -3.93
N ASP A 1132 -8.64 -50.74 -5.08
CA ASP A 1132 -8.47 -50.05 -6.36
C ASP A 1132 -9.82 -49.48 -6.85
N LYS A 1133 -10.14 -48.28 -6.37
CA LYS A 1133 -11.40 -47.57 -6.64
C LYS A 1133 -11.12 -46.11 -6.94
N GLU A 1134 -11.66 -45.63 -8.06
CA GLU A 1134 -11.41 -44.27 -8.55
C GLU A 1134 -12.17 -43.19 -7.75
N VAL A 1135 -13.43 -43.44 -7.41
CA VAL A 1135 -14.30 -42.52 -6.66
C VAL A 1135 -14.73 -43.16 -5.36
N LEU A 1136 -14.36 -42.58 -4.22
CA LEU A 1136 -14.65 -43.17 -2.90
C LEU A 1136 -16.02 -42.80 -2.33
N ASP A 1137 -16.62 -43.78 -1.66
CA ASP A 1137 -17.84 -43.75 -0.85
C ASP A 1137 -17.52 -43.65 0.64
N ASP A 1138 -18.56 -43.57 1.47
CA ASP A 1138 -18.49 -43.31 2.91
C ASP A 1138 -17.62 -44.34 3.67
N ASP A 1139 -17.84 -45.62 3.37
CA ASP A 1139 -17.20 -46.76 4.05
C ASP A 1139 -15.80 -47.10 3.51
N ASP A 1140 -15.36 -46.47 2.42
CA ASP A 1140 -14.07 -46.78 1.83
C ASP A 1140 -12.93 -46.30 2.72
N GLU A 1141 -11.95 -47.17 2.94
CA GLU A 1141 -10.75 -46.86 3.73
C GLU A 1141 -9.66 -46.24 2.85
N ILE A 1142 -8.96 -45.25 3.40
CA ILE A 1142 -7.80 -44.59 2.83
C ILE A 1142 -6.57 -45.00 3.63
N LEU A 1143 -5.50 -45.37 2.92
CA LEU A 1143 -4.18 -45.67 3.45
C LEU A 1143 -3.30 -44.45 3.29
N VAL A 1144 -2.82 -43.89 4.41
CA VAL A 1144 -1.99 -42.68 4.46
C VAL A 1144 -0.58 -43.09 4.88
N TYR A 1145 0.35 -43.02 3.95
CA TYR A 1145 1.77 -43.27 4.23
C TYR A 1145 2.43 -41.96 4.60
N TYR A 1146 3.13 -41.92 5.73
CA TYR A 1146 3.69 -40.69 6.27
C TYR A 1146 5.10 -40.88 6.82
N GLY A 1147 5.95 -39.89 6.61
CA GLY A 1147 7.22 -39.73 7.30
C GLY A 1147 7.00 -39.38 8.77
N ALA A 1148 7.77 -40.03 9.64
CA ALA A 1148 7.79 -39.81 11.08
C ALA A 1148 9.19 -39.29 11.48
N ALA A 1149 9.21 -38.11 12.12
CA ALA A 1149 10.41 -37.40 12.55
C ALA A 1149 11.51 -37.22 11.45
N ASP A 1150 11.11 -37.14 10.18
CA ASP A 1150 12.01 -37.15 9.00
C ASP A 1150 13.06 -38.28 9.04
N THR A 1151 12.68 -39.45 9.57
CA THR A 1151 13.61 -40.56 9.86
C THR A 1151 13.09 -41.91 9.38
N ASN A 1152 11.79 -42.15 9.55
CA ASN A 1152 11.13 -43.41 9.24
C ASN A 1152 9.86 -43.16 8.42
N ILE A 1153 9.31 -44.22 7.81
CA ILE A 1153 7.99 -44.17 7.17
C ILE A 1153 7.03 -45.08 7.93
N CYS A 1154 5.84 -44.56 8.17
CA CYS A 1154 4.73 -45.16 8.89
C CYS A 1154 3.47 -45.20 8.01
N LEU A 1155 2.47 -45.94 8.46
CA LEU A 1155 1.14 -46.04 7.85
C LEU A 1155 0.06 -45.69 8.88
N ALA A 1156 -0.96 -44.96 8.44
CA ALA A 1156 -2.21 -44.79 9.17
C ALA A 1156 -3.40 -44.98 8.24
N THR A 1157 -4.56 -45.34 8.79
CA THR A 1157 -5.79 -45.55 8.01
C THR A 1157 -6.95 -44.70 8.53
N GLY A 1158 -7.90 -44.41 7.67
CA GLY A 1158 -9.15 -43.74 8.03
C GLY A 1158 -10.20 -43.90 6.95
N LYS A 1159 -11.48 -43.90 7.33
CA LYS A 1159 -12.56 -43.93 6.35
C LYS A 1159 -12.88 -42.53 5.81
N VAL A 1160 -13.47 -42.47 4.62
CA VAL A 1160 -13.98 -41.20 4.06
C VAL A 1160 -14.99 -40.53 5.00
N GLU A 1161 -15.90 -41.30 5.61
CA GLU A 1161 -16.89 -40.76 6.56
C GLU A 1161 -16.28 -40.20 7.85
N ASP A 1162 -15.11 -40.69 8.26
CA ASP A 1162 -14.38 -40.17 9.42
C ASP A 1162 -13.74 -38.82 9.06
N LEU A 1163 -13.15 -38.72 7.87
CA LEU A 1163 -12.43 -37.53 7.42
C LEU A 1163 -13.36 -36.41 6.91
N ILE A 1164 -14.55 -36.76 6.41
CA ILE A 1164 -15.57 -35.81 5.96
C ILE A 1164 -16.82 -35.98 6.85
N PRO A 1165 -16.98 -35.15 7.90
CA PRO A 1165 -18.08 -35.27 8.85
C PRO A 1165 -19.47 -35.24 8.18
N GLU A 1166 -20.45 -35.89 8.81
CA GLU A 1166 -21.80 -36.03 8.25
C GLU A 1166 -22.45 -34.70 7.87
N GLU A 1167 -22.30 -33.67 8.69
CA GLU A 1167 -22.85 -32.33 8.43
C GLU A 1167 -22.32 -31.73 7.12
N VAL A 1168 -21.02 -31.87 6.88
CA VAL A 1168 -20.36 -31.44 5.63
C VAL A 1168 -20.89 -32.26 4.46
N ARG A 1169 -20.94 -33.59 4.60
CA ARG A 1169 -21.45 -34.51 3.56
C ARG A 1169 -22.89 -34.19 3.17
N ARG A 1170 -23.75 -33.83 4.14
CA ARG A 1170 -25.14 -33.44 3.88
C ARG A 1170 -25.24 -32.11 3.16
N ARG A 1171 -24.45 -31.12 3.56
CA ARG A 1171 -24.42 -29.79 2.93
C ARG A 1171 -24.01 -29.87 1.46
N VAL A 1172 -22.93 -30.59 1.17
CA VAL A 1172 -22.42 -30.74 -0.20
C VAL A 1172 -23.44 -31.44 -1.11
N ARG A 1173 -24.25 -32.36 -0.59
CA ARG A 1173 -25.31 -33.03 -1.37
C ARG A 1173 -26.52 -32.12 -1.68
N GLN A 1174 -26.69 -31.01 -0.96
CA GLN A 1174 -27.85 -30.12 -1.08
C GLN A 1174 -27.60 -28.89 -1.96
N GLY A 1175 -26.33 -28.49 -2.14
CA GLY A 1175 -25.91 -27.42 -3.05
C GLY A 1175 -25.49 -27.99 -4.40
#